data_AF-A0A9P6B7V4-F1
#
_entry.id   AF-A0A9P6B7V4-F1
#
_cell.length_a   1.000
_cell.length_b   1.000
_cell.length_c   1.000
_cell.angle_alpha   90.00
_cell.angle_beta   90.00
_cell.angle_gamma   90.00
#
_symmetry.space_group_name_H-M   'P 1'
#
loop_
_entity.id
_entity.type
_entity.pdbx_description
1 polymer ?
#
loop_
_entity_poly.entity_id
_entity_poly.type
_entity_poly.pdbx_seq_one_letter_code
_entity_poly.pdbx_strand_id
1 'polypeptide(L)'
;MSWMSPSYILQSEFDELWTPLSRRYSLWLYREVEWDSVSKHEGSPVIFIPGNSGSSHQVRSIASSAARQYYSAPGTPDPTFAGLRPLDFFAVEFNEDLSALHGPTIDSQREYVSSSIAYILSTYPPPRRRVIIIGHSMGGIVARSLLTSPQKDGWNTTDIAAVITMSTPHSLAPARFDHAIDKIYSEISRWENSNKTNTVNVPTLAICGGSTDALIPSETCALPDLSPSAMKRYDASPWYRWTAHTTSLSGIWSGVGHREMVWCHQVRWRVARTALELGALSKASDSLHAGRIISRWFPSPVDNQVEHESGGRGINTAPCFKKYTPYGYYSGDLPPLSPPDSSHAYLLPVGDLQPQNLTLLIAKGVLAPAVLHSPKLSDHQGSFRLSLYFCSATGLGSHVLPESCISIDPGRGANNRLIPLPTPGRDFPDSEGVDESERIVFWNGDVIGTQKGGWVAFVVEGGTDSRGTSWAIAGFDQERIQYAYSLANNTSFWMKHGFVPFKTSVVLPDLHSHALLVYWLRTTPSGNCVDSLLPPLASSYTPPRTGSSESHFYVETTTRPIFITSHSSGPFVSSRGAIRGSILEIYTSGTCGIKELKLGIDWRASLGRAASRYWSSLGVWAVGVVGLIMASEFLDPTEALLRFTTTELPWLALLIMVLSVIPLPSYALLGNAGEVVFAPLAPLCLAMATAIVWIIWGIVLLLVRGIGEARRFMTSYFPSDSITQPYSTTQKITNVSPAELVRPAASPRVESDATSRRTDHQQTINICSSSSTNACTSIALLTSAICSLRPRRLGANRRHCRADGPFPWGSRPSSHHLLHLRSGIDRYHNNSRDPETDDGVHGLYTTVPSLRFRIRSGTSVFLRGLYDGQSRDGIDVV
;
A
#
# COMPACT_ATOMS: atom_id res chain seq x y z
N MET A 1 14.33 -2.85 -14.10
CA MET A 1 13.28 -2.17 -14.89
C MET A 1 12.68 -3.17 -15.87
N SER A 2 11.36 -3.19 -16.08
CA SER A 2 10.77 -3.95 -17.18
C SER A 2 10.73 -3.09 -18.44
N TRP A 3 11.34 -3.57 -19.51
CA TRP A 3 10.96 -3.12 -20.85
C TRP A 3 9.46 -3.35 -21.02
N MET A 4 8.76 -2.43 -21.70
CA MET A 4 7.33 -2.54 -21.99
C MET A 4 7.08 -1.86 -23.33
N SER A 5 6.14 -2.39 -24.10
CA SER A 5 5.78 -1.86 -25.42
C SER A 5 4.28 -1.55 -25.44
N PRO A 6 3.82 -0.51 -24.72
CA PRO A 6 2.41 -0.26 -24.53
C PRO A 6 1.75 0.33 -25.79
N SER A 7 0.59 -0.19 -26.16
CA SER A 7 -0.33 0.37 -27.14
C SER A 7 -1.71 0.55 -26.51
N TYR A 8 -2.36 1.67 -26.79
CA TYR A 8 -3.70 1.99 -26.27
C TYR A 8 -4.66 2.17 -27.43
N ILE A 9 -5.70 1.33 -27.46
CA ILE A 9 -6.74 1.35 -28.49
C ILE A 9 -7.99 1.96 -27.89
N LEU A 10 -8.40 3.13 -28.39
CA LEU A 10 -9.63 3.79 -27.97
C LEU A 10 -10.83 2.92 -28.33
N GLN A 11 -11.72 2.68 -27.37
CA GLN A 11 -12.98 2.00 -27.59
C GLN A 11 -14.01 2.97 -28.19
N SER A 12 -13.89 3.26 -29.48
CA SER A 12 -14.70 4.30 -30.15
C SER A 12 -16.19 3.96 -30.23
N GLU A 13 -16.56 2.69 -30.13
CA GLU A 13 -17.97 2.24 -30.09
C GLU A 13 -18.64 2.46 -28.72
N PHE A 14 -17.85 2.77 -27.68
CA PHE A 14 -18.36 3.19 -26.39
C PHE A 14 -18.60 4.70 -26.39
N ASP A 15 -19.62 5.12 -27.11
CA ASP A 15 -19.96 6.51 -27.39
C ASP A 15 -21.15 7.03 -26.55
N GLU A 16 -21.77 8.12 -27.01
CA GLU A 16 -22.91 8.77 -26.34
C GLU A 16 -24.16 7.89 -26.26
N LEU A 17 -24.28 6.87 -27.10
CA LEU A 17 -25.39 5.91 -27.07
C LEU A 17 -25.35 5.04 -25.81
N TRP A 18 -24.14 4.78 -25.29
CA TRP A 18 -23.96 4.04 -24.04
C TRP A 18 -24.05 4.94 -22.81
N THR A 19 -23.46 6.13 -22.89
CA THR A 19 -23.48 7.09 -21.78
C THR A 19 -23.17 8.52 -22.26
N PRO A 20 -23.89 9.55 -21.80
CA PRO A 20 -23.56 10.94 -22.13
C PRO A 20 -22.19 11.38 -21.58
N LEU A 21 -21.65 10.63 -20.61
CA LEU A 21 -20.34 10.89 -20.01
C LEU A 21 -19.16 10.55 -20.94
N SER A 22 -19.39 9.87 -22.07
CA SER A 22 -18.36 9.59 -23.09
C SER A 22 -17.81 10.86 -23.76
N ARG A 23 -18.51 12.00 -23.65
CA ARG A 23 -17.99 13.32 -24.05
C ARG A 23 -16.85 13.82 -23.17
N ARG A 24 -16.77 13.33 -21.93
CA ARG A 24 -15.82 13.79 -20.90
C ARG A 24 -14.76 12.74 -20.59
N TYR A 25 -15.17 11.47 -20.56
CA TYR A 25 -14.33 10.34 -20.19
C TYR A 25 -14.12 9.42 -21.39
N SER A 26 -13.03 8.66 -21.37
CA SER A 26 -12.71 7.70 -22.43
C SER A 26 -12.37 6.33 -21.88
N LEU A 27 -12.56 5.29 -22.70
CA LEU A 27 -12.25 3.91 -22.38
C LEU A 27 -11.19 3.38 -23.36
N TRP A 28 -10.10 2.86 -22.82
CA TRP A 28 -8.96 2.40 -23.61
C TRP A 28 -8.72 0.92 -23.38
N LEU A 29 -8.34 0.19 -24.43
CA LEU A 29 -7.85 -1.18 -24.35
C LEU A 29 -6.32 -1.18 -24.47
N TYR A 30 -5.64 -1.70 -23.44
CA TYR A 30 -4.20 -1.89 -23.46
C TYR A 30 -3.83 -3.12 -24.28
N ARG A 31 -2.78 -2.99 -25.10
CA ARG A 31 -2.12 -4.08 -25.81
C ARG A 31 -0.60 -3.98 -25.63
N GLU A 32 0.04 -5.07 -25.26
CA GLU A 32 1.49 -5.19 -25.33
C GLU A 32 1.89 -5.52 -26.78
N VAL A 33 2.49 -4.55 -27.47
CA VAL A 33 2.88 -4.65 -28.89
C VAL A 33 3.78 -5.86 -29.11
N GLU A 34 3.49 -6.66 -30.15
CA GLU A 34 4.09 -7.96 -30.50
C GLU A 34 3.64 -9.15 -29.65
N TRP A 35 3.13 -8.92 -28.44
CA TRP A 35 2.72 -9.99 -27.53
C TRP A 35 1.22 -10.30 -27.66
N ASP A 36 0.41 -9.25 -27.66
CA ASP A 36 -1.04 -9.36 -27.78
C ASP A 36 -1.51 -9.23 -29.23
N SER A 37 -2.54 -9.98 -29.60
CA SER A 37 -3.22 -9.79 -30.88
C SER A 37 -3.95 -8.44 -30.91
N VAL A 38 -3.77 -7.66 -31.97
CA VAL A 38 -4.25 -6.27 -32.08
C VAL A 38 -5.79 -6.18 -32.10
N SER A 39 -6.49 -7.19 -32.60
CA SER A 39 -7.88 -7.07 -33.04
C SER A 39 -8.90 -7.98 -32.36
N LYS A 40 -8.53 -8.79 -31.36
CA LYS A 40 -9.45 -9.79 -30.79
C LYS A 40 -9.66 -9.65 -29.27
N HIS A 41 -10.93 -9.58 -28.88
CA HIS A 41 -11.42 -9.71 -27.50
C HIS A 41 -11.55 -11.20 -27.13
N GLU A 42 -10.44 -11.94 -27.15
CA GLU A 42 -10.43 -13.38 -26.86
C GLU A 42 -10.11 -13.68 -25.39
N GLY A 43 -9.52 -12.74 -24.66
CA GLY A 43 -9.08 -12.88 -23.29
C GLY A 43 -10.20 -12.77 -22.24
N SER A 44 -9.77 -12.71 -20.98
CA SER A 44 -10.64 -12.42 -19.84
C SER A 44 -10.60 -10.92 -19.51
N PRO A 45 -11.75 -10.24 -19.41
CA PRO A 45 -11.80 -8.80 -19.26
C PRO A 45 -11.33 -8.35 -17.87
N VAL A 46 -10.46 -7.36 -17.85
CA VAL A 46 -10.03 -6.62 -16.66
C VAL A 46 -10.33 -5.15 -16.88
N ILE A 47 -10.95 -4.48 -15.91
CA ILE A 47 -11.13 -3.03 -15.95
C ILE A 47 -10.29 -2.36 -14.85
N PHE A 48 -9.42 -1.45 -15.27
CA PHE A 48 -8.62 -0.62 -14.40
C PHE A 48 -9.27 0.76 -14.21
N ILE A 49 -9.36 1.19 -12.96
CA ILE A 49 -9.95 2.46 -12.55
C ILE A 49 -8.87 3.30 -11.84
N PRO A 50 -8.43 4.43 -12.43
CA PRO A 50 -7.39 5.27 -11.84
C PRO A 50 -7.90 6.08 -10.65
N GLY A 51 -6.94 6.61 -9.89
CA GLY A 51 -7.18 7.48 -8.74
C GLY A 51 -7.44 8.95 -9.05
N ASN A 52 -7.40 9.77 -8.01
CA ASN A 52 -7.49 11.24 -8.09
C ASN A 52 -6.38 11.82 -8.99
N SER A 53 -6.76 12.60 -10.01
CA SER A 53 -5.80 13.11 -11.01
C SER A 53 -4.95 12.01 -11.67
N GLY A 54 -5.44 10.78 -11.67
CA GLY A 54 -4.79 9.63 -12.29
C GLY A 54 -5.24 9.44 -13.73
N SER A 55 -4.45 8.68 -14.49
CA SER A 55 -4.72 8.36 -15.89
C SER A 55 -4.75 6.85 -16.12
N SER A 56 -5.39 6.47 -17.22
CA SER A 56 -5.43 5.10 -17.75
C SER A 56 -4.03 4.48 -17.87
N HIS A 57 -3.00 5.29 -18.09
CA HIS A 57 -1.62 4.84 -18.25
C HIS A 57 -0.99 4.20 -17.01
N GLN A 58 -1.60 4.33 -15.83
CA GLN A 58 -1.14 3.70 -14.59
C GLN A 58 -1.16 2.17 -14.67
N VAL A 59 -2.05 1.58 -15.49
CA VAL A 59 -2.19 0.11 -15.60
C VAL A 59 -1.03 -0.56 -16.34
N ARG A 60 -0.27 0.19 -17.16
CA ARG A 60 0.69 -0.37 -18.14
C ARG A 60 1.64 -1.42 -17.57
N SER A 61 2.14 -1.18 -16.36
CA SER A 61 3.13 -2.06 -15.74
C SER A 61 2.51 -3.39 -15.29
N ILE A 62 1.24 -3.38 -14.88
CA ILE A 62 0.48 -4.58 -14.51
C ILE A 62 0.09 -5.35 -15.79
N ALA A 63 -0.47 -4.65 -16.79
CA ALA A 63 -0.91 -5.25 -18.04
C ALA A 63 0.27 -5.88 -18.81
N SER A 64 1.39 -5.16 -18.95
CA SER A 64 2.63 -5.69 -19.53
C SER A 64 3.17 -6.90 -18.76
N SER A 65 3.05 -6.91 -17.42
CA SER A 65 3.45 -8.07 -16.61
C SER A 65 2.57 -9.28 -16.90
N ALA A 66 1.27 -9.10 -17.08
CA ALA A 66 0.35 -10.20 -17.38
C ALA A 66 0.63 -10.80 -18.77
N ALA A 67 0.79 -9.98 -19.80
CA ALA A 67 1.13 -10.44 -21.15
C ALA A 67 2.45 -11.22 -21.17
N ARG A 68 3.50 -10.69 -20.54
CA ARG A 68 4.84 -11.32 -20.50
C ARG A 68 4.96 -12.50 -19.55
N GLN A 69 3.97 -12.71 -18.68
CA GLN A 69 3.84 -13.94 -17.91
C GLN A 69 3.13 -15.01 -18.75
N TYR A 70 2.02 -14.65 -19.40
CA TYR A 70 1.20 -15.59 -20.15
C TYR A 70 1.92 -16.15 -21.39
N TYR A 71 2.69 -15.33 -22.10
CA TYR A 71 3.43 -15.73 -23.28
C TYR A 71 4.90 -16.00 -22.94
N SER A 72 5.46 -17.10 -23.45
CA SER A 72 6.89 -17.44 -23.31
C SER A 72 7.75 -16.71 -24.35
N ALA A 73 7.18 -16.49 -25.53
CA ALA A 73 7.69 -15.69 -26.64
C ALA A 73 6.50 -14.99 -27.32
N PRO A 74 6.71 -13.93 -28.11
CA PRO A 74 5.64 -13.27 -28.87
C PRO A 74 4.69 -14.28 -29.56
N GLY A 75 3.40 -14.21 -29.23
CA GLY A 75 2.36 -15.09 -29.75
C GLY A 75 2.39 -16.57 -29.30
N THR A 76 3.34 -16.96 -28.44
CA THR A 76 3.50 -18.35 -27.96
C THR A 76 3.13 -18.46 -26.48
N PRO A 77 1.94 -19.00 -26.13
CA PRO A 77 1.55 -19.18 -24.74
C PRO A 77 2.56 -20.05 -24.00
N ASP A 78 2.87 -19.67 -22.76
CA ASP A 78 3.72 -20.46 -21.89
C ASP A 78 2.96 -21.72 -21.42
N PRO A 79 3.54 -22.93 -21.49
CA PRO A 79 2.87 -24.17 -21.10
C PRO A 79 2.35 -24.18 -19.66
N THR A 80 2.95 -23.39 -18.76
CA THR A 80 2.49 -23.26 -17.36
C THR A 80 1.11 -22.61 -17.24
N PHE A 81 0.64 -21.93 -18.30
CA PHE A 81 -0.68 -21.32 -18.40
C PHE A 81 -1.60 -22.10 -19.36
N ALA A 82 -1.28 -23.35 -19.67
CA ALA A 82 -2.14 -24.22 -20.45
C ALA A 82 -3.56 -24.28 -19.84
N GLY A 83 -4.58 -24.01 -20.66
CA GLY A 83 -5.98 -23.95 -20.22
C GLY A 83 -6.42 -22.59 -19.65
N LEU A 84 -5.51 -21.63 -19.48
CA LEU A 84 -5.82 -20.24 -19.14
C LEU A 84 -5.89 -19.37 -20.41
N ARG A 85 -6.54 -18.21 -20.29
CA ARG A 85 -6.65 -17.20 -21.36
C ARG A 85 -5.79 -15.99 -21.04
N PRO A 86 -5.32 -15.23 -22.05
CA PRO A 86 -4.71 -13.93 -21.81
C PRO A 86 -5.74 -12.97 -21.19
N LEU A 87 -5.26 -11.83 -20.68
CA LEU A 87 -6.12 -10.81 -20.10
C LEU A 87 -6.30 -9.64 -21.06
N ASP A 88 -7.53 -9.15 -21.16
CA ASP A 88 -7.88 -7.94 -21.92
C ASP A 88 -8.06 -6.78 -20.94
N PHE A 89 -7.01 -5.95 -20.79
CA PHE A 89 -7.00 -4.81 -19.87
C PHE A 89 -7.66 -3.58 -20.49
N PHE A 90 -8.88 -3.29 -20.06
CA PHE A 90 -9.51 -2.00 -20.26
C PHE A 90 -9.07 -1.03 -19.16
N ALA A 91 -8.87 0.22 -19.51
CA ALA A 91 -8.49 1.29 -18.60
C ALA A 91 -9.36 2.51 -18.85
N VAL A 92 -9.98 3.00 -17.79
CA VAL A 92 -10.81 4.19 -17.83
C VAL A 92 -9.93 5.43 -17.69
N GLU A 93 -10.27 6.48 -18.43
CA GLU A 93 -9.63 7.79 -18.37
C GLU A 93 -10.65 8.85 -17.95
N PHE A 94 -10.42 9.47 -16.78
CA PHE A 94 -11.33 10.44 -16.18
C PHE A 94 -10.92 11.89 -16.42
N ASN A 95 -10.10 12.15 -17.45
CA ASN A 95 -9.55 13.47 -17.74
C ASN A 95 -8.86 14.10 -16.50
N GLU A 96 -8.21 13.25 -15.70
CA GLU A 96 -7.52 13.61 -14.45
C GLU A 96 -8.39 14.39 -13.44
N ASP A 97 -9.70 14.13 -13.40
CA ASP A 97 -10.62 14.75 -12.44
C ASP A 97 -10.19 14.56 -10.96
N LEU A 98 -10.44 15.58 -10.13
CA LEU A 98 -10.08 15.61 -8.71
C LEU A 98 -11.10 14.86 -7.82
N SER A 99 -11.14 13.54 -7.92
CA SER A 99 -12.08 12.69 -7.18
C SER A 99 -11.87 12.63 -5.66
N ALA A 100 -10.69 13.01 -5.14
CA ALA A 100 -10.43 12.98 -3.69
C ALA A 100 -11.16 14.06 -2.90
N LEU A 101 -11.64 15.12 -3.57
CA LEU A 101 -12.20 16.32 -2.93
C LEU A 101 -13.71 16.50 -3.17
N HIS A 102 -14.31 15.74 -4.09
CA HIS A 102 -15.66 16.01 -4.58
C HIS A 102 -16.45 14.71 -4.83
N GLY A 103 -17.50 14.48 -4.03
CA GLY A 103 -18.36 13.29 -4.08
C GLY A 103 -19.12 13.13 -5.39
N PRO A 104 -19.75 14.19 -5.96
CA PRO A 104 -20.42 14.10 -7.26
C PRO A 104 -19.49 13.68 -8.41
N THR A 105 -18.19 13.96 -8.30
CA THR A 105 -17.19 13.42 -9.25
C THR A 105 -17.11 11.90 -9.14
N ILE A 106 -17.06 11.34 -7.93
CA ILE A 106 -17.03 9.87 -7.72
C ILE A 106 -18.33 9.23 -8.25
N ASP A 107 -19.49 9.87 -8.04
CA ASP A 107 -20.76 9.38 -8.58
C ASP A 107 -20.75 9.33 -10.12
N SER A 108 -20.23 10.37 -10.77
CA SER A 108 -20.08 10.42 -12.24
C SER A 108 -19.11 9.35 -12.74
N GLN A 109 -17.98 9.17 -12.05
CA GLN A 109 -17.01 8.11 -12.35
C GLN A 109 -17.63 6.72 -12.20
N ARG A 110 -18.41 6.48 -11.14
CA ARG A 110 -19.16 5.23 -10.92
C ARG A 110 -20.13 4.96 -12.05
N GLU A 111 -20.91 5.95 -12.48
CA GLU A 111 -21.87 5.78 -13.57
C GLU A 111 -21.19 5.45 -14.90
N TYR A 112 -20.09 6.15 -15.21
CA TYR A 112 -19.31 5.87 -16.42
C TYR A 112 -18.72 4.46 -16.41
N VAL A 113 -18.15 4.03 -15.29
CA VAL A 113 -17.60 2.68 -15.13
C VAL A 113 -18.68 1.61 -15.21
N SER A 114 -19.85 1.82 -14.58
CA SER A 114 -20.99 0.90 -14.69
C SER A 114 -21.43 0.71 -16.14
N SER A 115 -21.47 1.79 -16.92
CA SER A 115 -21.77 1.75 -18.36
C SER A 115 -20.65 1.05 -19.15
N SER A 116 -19.40 1.27 -18.75
CA SER A 116 -18.22 0.63 -19.37
C SER A 116 -18.24 -0.89 -19.17
N ILE A 117 -18.64 -1.38 -18.00
CA ILE A 117 -18.76 -2.83 -17.74
C ILE A 117 -19.84 -3.46 -18.64
N ALA A 118 -21.00 -2.80 -18.78
CA ALA A 118 -22.07 -3.26 -19.68
C ALA A 118 -21.56 -3.37 -21.14
N TYR A 119 -20.87 -2.33 -21.62
CA TYR A 119 -20.26 -2.30 -22.95
C TYR A 119 -19.22 -3.41 -23.11
N ILE A 120 -18.24 -3.51 -22.20
CA ILE A 120 -17.18 -4.51 -22.24
C ILE A 120 -17.79 -5.91 -22.36
N LEU A 121 -18.73 -6.27 -21.48
CA LEU A 121 -19.38 -7.59 -21.50
C LEU A 121 -20.15 -7.85 -22.79
N SER A 122 -20.71 -6.83 -23.44
CA SER A 122 -21.40 -6.97 -24.74
C SER A 122 -20.47 -7.30 -25.90
N THR A 123 -19.18 -6.93 -25.82
CA THR A 123 -18.18 -7.22 -26.87
C THR A 123 -17.72 -8.69 -26.89
N TYR A 124 -18.09 -9.47 -25.87
CA TYR A 124 -17.61 -10.83 -25.68
C TYR A 124 -18.66 -11.88 -26.06
N PRO A 125 -18.28 -12.93 -26.85
CA PRO A 125 -19.21 -14.01 -27.17
C PRO A 125 -19.54 -14.86 -25.92
N PRO A 126 -20.71 -15.51 -25.89
CA PRO A 126 -21.08 -16.43 -24.81
C PRO A 126 -20.14 -17.65 -24.74
N PRO A 127 -19.98 -18.29 -23.56
CA PRO A 127 -20.65 -18.01 -22.28
C PRO A 127 -20.19 -16.68 -21.64
N ARG A 128 -21.06 -16.08 -20.80
CA ARG A 128 -20.79 -14.79 -20.13
C ARG A 128 -19.44 -14.83 -19.42
N ARG A 129 -18.56 -13.90 -19.77
CA ARG A 129 -17.28 -13.69 -19.09
C ARG A 129 -17.50 -12.88 -17.83
N ARG A 130 -16.66 -13.09 -16.81
CA ARG A 130 -16.65 -12.28 -15.59
C ARG A 130 -15.52 -11.25 -15.67
N VAL A 131 -15.77 -10.03 -15.19
CA VAL A 131 -14.83 -8.91 -15.20
C VAL A 131 -14.06 -8.85 -13.88
N ILE A 132 -12.74 -8.70 -13.96
CA ILE A 132 -11.90 -8.39 -12.80
C ILE A 132 -11.79 -6.86 -12.71
N ILE A 133 -12.07 -6.29 -11.53
CA ILE A 133 -11.97 -4.84 -11.31
C ILE A 133 -10.69 -4.54 -10.53
N ILE A 134 -9.83 -3.67 -11.06
CA ILE A 134 -8.63 -3.19 -10.38
C ILE A 134 -8.75 -1.68 -10.15
N GLY A 135 -8.82 -1.25 -8.89
CA GLY A 135 -8.90 0.16 -8.53
C GLY A 135 -7.64 0.66 -7.84
N HIS A 136 -7.09 1.79 -8.26
CA HIS A 136 -5.98 2.47 -7.58
C HIS A 136 -6.47 3.71 -6.84
N SER A 137 -6.04 3.91 -5.59
CA SER A 137 -6.39 5.09 -4.80
C SER A 137 -7.91 5.28 -4.75
N MET A 138 -8.44 6.48 -5.03
CA MET A 138 -9.88 6.75 -5.10
C MET A 138 -10.63 5.91 -6.15
N GLY A 139 -9.96 5.36 -7.17
CA GLY A 139 -10.57 4.44 -8.13
C GLY A 139 -11.04 3.13 -7.50
N GLY A 140 -10.44 2.72 -6.37
CA GLY A 140 -10.95 1.58 -5.59
C GLY A 140 -12.25 1.90 -4.82
N ILE A 141 -12.50 3.17 -4.49
CA ILE A 141 -13.79 3.61 -3.93
C ILE A 141 -14.86 3.59 -5.01
N VAL A 142 -14.54 4.06 -6.22
CA VAL A 142 -15.39 3.89 -7.40
C VAL A 142 -15.71 2.41 -7.61
N ALA A 143 -14.69 1.52 -7.61
CA ALA A 143 -14.86 0.08 -7.75
C ALA A 143 -15.84 -0.52 -6.71
N ARG A 144 -15.65 -0.21 -5.43
CA ARG A 144 -16.51 -0.74 -4.35
C ARG A 144 -17.92 -0.15 -4.39
N SER A 145 -18.08 1.10 -4.81
CA SER A 145 -19.39 1.74 -4.96
C SER A 145 -20.25 1.12 -6.07
N LEU A 146 -19.65 0.40 -7.03
CA LEU A 146 -20.39 -0.38 -8.03
C LEU A 146 -21.17 -1.54 -7.41
N LEU A 147 -20.72 -2.04 -6.25
CA LEU A 147 -21.39 -3.14 -5.53
C LEU A 147 -22.68 -2.67 -4.85
N THR A 148 -22.81 -1.37 -4.58
CA THR A 148 -23.97 -0.78 -3.89
C THR A 148 -25.00 -0.18 -4.84
N SER A 149 -24.59 0.21 -6.04
CA SER A 149 -25.42 0.93 -7.01
C SER A 149 -26.36 -0.01 -7.77
N PRO A 150 -27.56 0.44 -8.18
CA PRO A 150 -28.37 -0.29 -9.16
C PRO A 150 -27.54 -0.50 -10.43
N GLN A 151 -27.39 -1.77 -10.85
CA GLN A 151 -26.65 -2.07 -12.07
C GLN A 151 -27.43 -1.57 -13.28
N LYS A 152 -26.73 -1.04 -14.30
CA LYS A 152 -27.35 -0.73 -15.59
C LYS A 152 -27.73 -2.04 -16.30
N ASP A 153 -28.72 -1.96 -17.20
CA ASP A 153 -29.10 -3.09 -18.04
C ASP A 153 -27.86 -3.65 -18.77
N GLY A 154 -27.68 -4.97 -18.69
CA GLY A 154 -26.59 -5.68 -19.38
C GLY A 154 -25.55 -6.33 -18.48
N TRP A 155 -25.50 -6.04 -17.17
CA TRP A 155 -24.61 -6.72 -16.23
C TRP A 155 -25.14 -6.76 -14.78
N ASN A 156 -24.68 -7.74 -14.00
CA ASN A 156 -25.00 -7.92 -12.58
C ASN A 156 -23.74 -8.12 -11.74
N THR A 157 -23.84 -7.99 -10.40
CA THR A 157 -22.70 -8.23 -9.48
C THR A 157 -22.08 -9.63 -9.60
N THR A 158 -22.83 -10.63 -10.06
CA THR A 158 -22.34 -11.99 -10.36
C THR A 158 -21.32 -12.02 -11.50
N ASP A 159 -21.38 -11.03 -12.39
CA ASP A 159 -20.47 -10.89 -13.52
C ASP A 159 -19.12 -10.28 -13.08
N ILE A 160 -18.96 -9.89 -11.82
CA ILE A 160 -17.67 -9.46 -11.27
C ILE A 160 -16.92 -10.68 -10.72
N ALA A 161 -15.73 -10.96 -11.24
CA ALA A 161 -14.86 -12.05 -10.80
C ALA A 161 -14.24 -11.78 -9.41
N ALA A 162 -13.65 -10.60 -9.26
CA ALA A 162 -13.04 -10.11 -8.03
C ALA A 162 -12.84 -8.59 -8.11
N VAL A 163 -12.69 -7.95 -6.94
CA VAL A 163 -12.28 -6.56 -6.81
C VAL A 163 -10.91 -6.52 -6.13
N ILE A 164 -9.91 -6.01 -6.83
CA ILE A 164 -8.56 -5.78 -6.30
C ILE A 164 -8.37 -4.27 -6.18
N THR A 165 -8.06 -3.80 -4.98
CA THR A 165 -7.84 -2.38 -4.70
C THR A 165 -6.42 -2.16 -4.20
N MET A 166 -5.82 -1.04 -4.60
CA MET A 166 -4.41 -0.77 -4.42
C MET A 166 -4.23 0.64 -3.87
N SER A 167 -3.67 0.77 -2.66
CA SER A 167 -3.54 2.04 -1.94
C SER A 167 -4.86 2.82 -1.85
N THR A 168 -5.99 2.13 -1.74
CA THR A 168 -7.32 2.74 -1.69
C THR A 168 -7.70 3.09 -0.25
N PRO A 169 -8.13 4.34 0.03
CA PRO A 169 -8.54 4.76 1.37
C PRO A 169 -9.92 4.17 1.77
N HIS A 170 -10.02 2.89 2.11
CA HIS A 170 -11.30 2.21 2.36
C HIS A 170 -12.10 2.68 3.57
N SER A 171 -11.43 3.11 4.64
CA SER A 171 -12.06 3.43 5.92
C SER A 171 -12.34 4.93 6.10
N LEU A 172 -11.55 5.79 5.46
CA LEU A 172 -11.67 7.24 5.61
C LEU A 172 -11.12 7.95 4.37
N ALA A 173 -11.92 8.85 3.79
CA ALA A 173 -11.47 9.65 2.65
C ALA A 173 -10.28 10.56 3.02
N PRO A 174 -9.31 10.78 2.10
CA PRO A 174 -8.13 11.62 2.36
C PRO A 174 -8.50 13.07 2.68
N ALA A 175 -9.61 13.54 2.14
CA ALA A 175 -10.16 14.86 2.35
C ALA A 175 -11.68 14.78 2.49
N ARG A 176 -12.20 15.20 3.64
CA ARG A 176 -13.63 15.16 4.00
C ARG A 176 -14.26 16.55 3.97
N PHE A 177 -14.12 17.24 2.84
CA PHE A 177 -14.71 18.57 2.66
C PHE A 177 -16.14 18.52 2.12
N ASP A 178 -16.62 17.34 1.72
CA ASP A 178 -17.89 17.15 1.06
C ASP A 178 -18.70 16.02 1.73
N HIS A 179 -19.91 16.34 2.16
CA HIS A 179 -20.85 15.38 2.74
C HIS A 179 -21.22 14.24 1.75
N ALA A 180 -21.20 14.50 0.44
CA ALA A 180 -21.47 13.46 -0.56
C ALA A 180 -20.42 12.33 -0.54
N ILE A 181 -19.15 12.65 -0.23
CA ILE A 181 -18.10 11.62 -0.05
C ILE A 181 -18.45 10.72 1.13
N ASP A 182 -18.81 11.31 2.27
CA ASP A 182 -19.17 10.55 3.46
C ASP A 182 -20.39 9.65 3.23
N LYS A 183 -21.37 10.13 2.43
CA LYS A 183 -22.52 9.33 2.02
C LYS A 183 -22.07 8.07 1.26
N ILE A 184 -21.17 8.18 0.28
CA ILE A 184 -20.66 7.06 -0.50
C ILE A 184 -19.98 6.02 0.39
N TYR A 185 -19.11 6.45 1.31
CA TYR A 185 -18.44 5.54 2.26
C TYR A 185 -19.45 4.85 3.19
N SER A 186 -20.45 5.59 3.67
CA SER A 186 -21.53 5.03 4.49
C SER A 186 -22.36 4.00 3.74
N GLU A 187 -22.60 4.18 2.43
CA GLU A 187 -23.34 3.25 1.59
C GLU A 187 -22.57 1.94 1.40
N ILE A 188 -21.27 2.04 1.11
CA ILE A 188 -20.39 0.87 0.99
C ILE A 188 -20.36 0.09 2.30
N SER A 189 -20.12 0.77 3.43
CA SER A 189 -20.10 0.13 4.75
C SER A 189 -21.45 -0.49 5.12
N ARG A 190 -22.56 0.21 4.85
CA ARG A 190 -23.90 -0.34 5.07
C ARG A 190 -24.15 -1.56 4.21
N TRP A 191 -23.78 -1.56 2.94
CA TRP A 191 -23.92 -2.71 2.05
C TRP A 191 -23.14 -3.91 2.60
N GLU A 192 -21.86 -3.75 2.95
CA GLU A 192 -21.04 -4.82 3.53
C GLU A 192 -21.63 -5.37 4.84
N ASN A 193 -22.22 -4.51 5.67
CA ASN A 193 -22.79 -4.90 6.96
C ASN A 193 -24.21 -5.48 6.87
N SER A 194 -24.98 -5.07 5.86
CA SER A 194 -26.40 -5.41 5.69
C SER A 194 -26.66 -6.51 4.68
N ASN A 195 -25.65 -6.95 3.92
CA ASN A 195 -25.75 -8.07 2.97
C ASN A 195 -26.06 -9.38 3.71
N LYS A 196 -27.30 -9.50 4.19
CA LYS A 196 -27.87 -10.58 4.99
C LYS A 196 -28.47 -11.67 4.10
N THR A 197 -28.62 -11.43 2.79
CA THR A 197 -29.53 -12.21 1.95
C THR A 197 -29.07 -12.53 0.53
N ASN A 198 -27.97 -11.99 -0.02
CA ASN A 198 -27.63 -12.23 -1.43
C ASN A 198 -26.55 -13.29 -1.64
N THR A 199 -26.90 -14.23 -2.51
CA THR A 199 -26.17 -15.35 -3.12
C THR A 199 -24.88 -14.97 -3.87
N VAL A 200 -24.37 -13.74 -3.72
CA VAL A 200 -23.28 -13.18 -4.53
C VAL A 200 -22.22 -12.54 -3.63
N ASN A 201 -21.19 -13.31 -3.33
CA ASN A 201 -20.00 -12.84 -2.62
C ASN A 201 -18.92 -12.48 -3.64
N VAL A 202 -18.64 -11.18 -3.82
CA VAL A 202 -17.53 -10.73 -4.66
C VAL A 202 -16.24 -10.74 -3.83
N PRO A 203 -15.25 -11.59 -4.17
CA PRO A 203 -13.95 -11.61 -3.50
C PRO A 203 -13.30 -10.23 -3.57
N THR A 204 -12.88 -9.69 -2.42
CA THR A 204 -12.29 -8.36 -2.33
C THR A 204 -10.90 -8.42 -1.68
N LEU A 205 -9.89 -7.97 -2.42
CA LEU A 205 -8.51 -7.82 -1.96
C LEU A 205 -8.16 -6.33 -1.87
N ALA A 206 -7.68 -5.89 -0.72
CA ALA A 206 -7.08 -4.57 -0.53
C ALA A 206 -5.57 -4.69 -0.32
N ILE A 207 -4.78 -3.99 -1.12
CA ILE A 207 -3.32 -3.99 -1.04
C ILE A 207 -2.87 -2.60 -0.54
N CYS A 208 -2.18 -2.58 0.60
CA CYS A 208 -1.77 -1.34 1.27
C CYS A 208 -0.25 -1.15 1.27
N GLY A 209 0.21 0.08 1.03
CA GLY A 209 1.63 0.42 0.88
C GLY A 209 2.46 0.42 2.17
N GLY A 210 1.84 0.22 3.34
CA GLY A 210 2.53 0.35 4.62
C GLY A 210 2.83 1.80 4.95
N SER A 211 3.87 2.03 5.74
CA SER A 211 4.33 3.36 6.15
C SER A 211 4.96 4.19 5.01
N THR A 212 5.31 3.56 3.89
CA THR A 212 5.90 4.22 2.70
C THR A 212 4.86 4.95 1.86
N ASP A 213 3.58 4.59 1.96
CA ASP A 213 2.49 5.37 1.36
C ASP A 213 2.21 6.63 2.21
N ALA A 214 2.81 7.74 1.81
CA ALA A 214 2.66 9.02 2.50
C ALA A 214 1.33 9.73 2.18
N LEU A 215 0.59 9.31 1.14
CA LEU A 215 -0.66 9.96 0.74
C LEU A 215 -1.87 9.30 1.42
N ILE A 216 -1.88 7.97 1.46
CA ILE A 216 -2.96 7.17 2.04
C ILE A 216 -2.39 6.39 3.22
N PRO A 217 -2.66 6.83 4.46
CA PRO A 217 -2.21 6.11 5.65
C PRO A 217 -2.73 4.66 5.66
N SER A 218 -1.90 3.72 6.12
CA SER A 218 -2.26 2.30 6.09
C SER A 218 -3.50 1.96 6.92
N GLU A 219 -3.74 2.70 8.01
CA GLU A 219 -4.94 2.56 8.84
C GLU A 219 -6.23 2.95 8.10
N THR A 220 -6.17 3.88 7.14
CA THR A 220 -7.32 4.24 6.31
C THR A 220 -7.42 3.39 5.05
N CYS A 221 -6.28 2.83 4.61
CA CYS A 221 -6.23 1.90 3.49
C CYS A 221 -6.89 0.55 3.82
N ALA A 222 -6.81 0.07 5.06
CA ALA A 222 -7.40 -1.19 5.45
C ALA A 222 -8.93 -1.21 5.29
N LEU A 223 -9.47 -2.37 4.90
CA LEU A 223 -10.92 -2.58 4.82
C LEU A 223 -11.54 -2.45 6.23
N PRO A 224 -12.65 -1.71 6.40
CA PRO A 224 -13.21 -1.45 7.72
C PRO A 224 -13.76 -2.72 8.39
N ASP A 225 -13.74 -2.81 9.71
CA ASP A 225 -14.29 -3.98 10.42
C ASP A 225 -15.79 -4.19 10.16
N LEU A 226 -16.19 -5.44 9.89
CA LEU A 226 -17.62 -5.80 9.76
C LEU A 226 -18.31 -5.78 11.14
N SER A 227 -19.61 -5.46 11.19
CA SER A 227 -20.48 -5.56 12.38
C SER A 227 -20.35 -6.94 13.06
N PRO A 228 -20.55 -7.12 14.38
CA PRO A 228 -20.41 -8.44 14.99
C PRO A 228 -21.33 -9.48 14.34
N SER A 229 -22.53 -9.03 13.95
CA SER A 229 -23.49 -9.84 13.21
C SER A 229 -23.01 -10.21 11.79
N ALA A 230 -22.27 -9.32 11.13
CA ALA A 230 -21.69 -9.57 9.81
C ALA A 230 -20.42 -10.41 9.89
N MET A 231 -19.64 -10.28 10.97
CA MET A 231 -18.44 -11.10 11.22
C MET A 231 -18.82 -12.57 11.42
N LYS A 232 -19.80 -12.85 12.29
CA LYS A 232 -20.28 -14.22 12.49
C LYS A 232 -20.81 -14.84 11.19
N ARG A 233 -21.33 -14.03 10.26
CA ARG A 233 -21.73 -14.48 8.92
C ARG A 233 -20.53 -14.68 8.00
N TYR A 234 -19.52 -13.82 8.07
CA TYR A 234 -18.28 -13.93 7.33
C TYR A 234 -17.57 -15.25 7.66
N ASP A 235 -17.41 -15.57 8.95
CA ASP A 235 -16.80 -16.84 9.40
C ASP A 235 -17.56 -18.08 8.91
N ALA A 236 -18.86 -17.93 8.62
CA ALA A 236 -19.73 -19.00 8.11
C ALA A 236 -19.95 -18.97 6.58
N SER A 237 -19.33 -18.03 5.85
CA SER A 237 -19.61 -17.75 4.43
C SER A 237 -18.36 -17.89 3.55
N PRO A 238 -18.47 -18.33 2.28
CA PRO A 238 -17.35 -18.37 1.33
C PRO A 238 -16.97 -16.97 0.80
N TRP A 239 -17.24 -15.90 1.55
CA TRP A 239 -16.90 -14.53 1.18
C TRP A 239 -15.44 -14.27 1.51
N TYR A 240 -14.59 -14.09 0.50
CA TYR A 240 -13.19 -13.72 0.72
C TYR A 240 -13.02 -12.19 0.82
N ARG A 241 -12.54 -11.70 1.96
CA ARG A 241 -12.25 -10.28 2.21
C ARG A 241 -10.93 -10.15 2.96
N TRP A 242 -9.92 -9.58 2.31
CA TRP A 242 -8.58 -9.52 2.88
C TRP A 242 -7.86 -8.18 2.60
N THR A 243 -7.19 -7.65 3.61
CA THR A 243 -6.25 -6.53 3.50
C THR A 243 -4.83 -7.07 3.64
N ALA A 244 -4.09 -7.00 2.54
CA ALA A 244 -2.67 -7.33 2.48
C ALA A 244 -1.82 -6.05 2.57
N HIS A 245 -1.02 -5.94 3.62
CA HIS A 245 0.02 -4.92 3.69
C HIS A 245 1.24 -5.40 2.89
N THR A 246 1.79 -4.55 2.03
CA THR A 246 2.98 -4.88 1.22
C THR A 246 4.17 -5.31 2.07
N THR A 247 4.33 -4.73 3.26
CA THR A 247 5.34 -5.11 4.26
C THR A 247 5.15 -6.53 4.79
N SER A 248 3.92 -7.05 4.75
CA SER A 248 3.57 -8.42 5.13
C SER A 248 3.51 -9.41 3.98
N LEU A 249 3.65 -8.97 2.73
CA LEU A 249 3.49 -9.85 1.59
C LEU A 249 4.77 -10.60 1.27
N SER A 250 4.62 -11.90 1.00
CA SER A 250 5.73 -12.86 0.90
C SER A 250 7.02 -12.37 0.22
N GLY A 251 7.42 -12.60 -1.02
CA GLY A 251 7.34 -11.55 -2.04
C GLY A 251 8.13 -10.25 -1.91
N ILE A 252 7.73 -9.42 -0.94
CA ILE A 252 7.82 -7.97 -1.05
C ILE A 252 8.63 -7.44 0.12
N TRP A 253 9.72 -6.76 -0.20
CA TRP A 253 10.78 -6.49 0.79
C TRP A 253 10.63 -5.17 1.53
N SER A 254 9.79 -4.28 1.01
CA SER A 254 9.60 -2.95 1.55
C SER A 254 8.15 -2.55 1.51
N GLY A 255 7.81 -1.52 2.29
CA GLY A 255 6.63 -0.72 1.98
C GLY A 255 6.74 -0.13 0.57
N VAL A 256 5.58 0.16 -0.02
CA VAL A 256 5.48 0.66 -1.39
C VAL A 256 4.78 2.02 -1.35
N GLY A 257 5.38 3.00 -2.02
CA GLY A 257 4.81 4.34 -2.14
C GLY A 257 3.49 4.36 -2.89
N HIS A 258 2.73 5.45 -2.73
CA HIS A 258 1.37 5.57 -3.26
C HIS A 258 1.27 5.32 -4.77
N ARG A 259 2.17 5.95 -5.54
CA ARG A 259 2.20 5.84 -7.00
C ARG A 259 2.93 4.58 -7.44
N GLU A 260 3.96 4.23 -6.69
CA GLU A 260 4.78 3.04 -6.90
C GLU A 260 3.97 1.76 -6.78
N MET A 261 2.84 1.78 -6.06
CA MET A 261 1.95 0.65 -5.90
C MET A 261 1.57 -0.04 -7.22
N VAL A 262 1.35 0.71 -8.30
CA VAL A 262 0.95 0.15 -9.60
C VAL A 262 2.13 -0.29 -10.50
N TRP A 263 3.38 0.05 -10.17
CA TRP A 263 4.55 -0.29 -10.99
C TRP A 263 5.68 -0.99 -10.24
N CYS A 264 5.60 -1.11 -8.92
CA CYS A 264 6.53 -1.91 -8.12
C CYS A 264 6.53 -3.35 -8.66
N HIS A 265 7.72 -3.87 -8.99
CA HIS A 265 7.84 -5.17 -9.65
C HIS A 265 7.20 -6.30 -8.83
N GLN A 266 7.49 -6.33 -7.52
CA GLN A 266 7.04 -7.40 -6.62
C GLN A 266 5.51 -7.39 -6.44
N VAL A 267 4.89 -6.21 -6.42
CA VAL A 267 3.42 -6.06 -6.35
C VAL A 267 2.78 -6.38 -7.69
N ARG A 268 3.20 -5.68 -8.77
CA ARG A 268 2.55 -5.79 -10.09
C ARG A 268 2.60 -7.21 -10.65
N TRP A 269 3.69 -7.93 -10.40
CA TRP A 269 3.87 -9.30 -10.86
C TRP A 269 2.84 -10.24 -10.22
N ARG A 270 2.59 -10.09 -8.91
CA ARG A 270 1.59 -10.86 -8.17
C ARG A 270 0.17 -10.52 -8.57
N VAL A 271 -0.14 -9.23 -8.70
CA VAL A 271 -1.46 -8.77 -9.15
C VAL A 271 -1.76 -9.33 -10.55
N ALA A 272 -0.80 -9.27 -11.48
CA ALA A 272 -0.93 -9.84 -12.81
C ALA A 272 -1.15 -11.37 -12.77
N ARG A 273 -0.37 -12.09 -11.97
CA ARG A 273 -0.49 -13.54 -11.81
C ARG A 273 -1.84 -13.96 -11.22
N THR A 274 -2.28 -13.25 -10.19
CA THR A 274 -3.60 -13.45 -9.58
C THR A 274 -4.71 -13.17 -10.59
N ALA A 275 -4.62 -12.10 -11.37
CA ALA A 275 -5.61 -11.77 -12.39
C ALA A 275 -5.69 -12.85 -13.51
N LEU A 276 -4.56 -13.41 -13.93
CA LEU A 276 -4.51 -14.50 -14.93
C LEU A 276 -5.25 -15.75 -14.42
N GLU A 277 -5.00 -16.15 -13.17
CA GLU A 277 -5.66 -17.31 -12.57
C GLU A 277 -7.15 -17.05 -12.30
N LEU A 278 -7.51 -15.85 -11.85
CA LEU A 278 -8.92 -15.43 -11.67
C LEU A 278 -9.67 -15.38 -13.00
N GLY A 279 -9.00 -15.00 -14.09
CA GLY A 279 -9.60 -14.89 -15.42
C GLY A 279 -10.15 -16.22 -15.96
N ALA A 280 -9.71 -17.35 -15.42
CA ALA A 280 -10.25 -18.67 -15.77
C ALA A 280 -11.59 -19.01 -15.10
N LEU A 281 -11.99 -18.25 -14.08
CA LEU A 281 -13.24 -18.50 -13.37
C LEU A 281 -14.42 -17.99 -14.19
N SER A 282 -15.25 -18.92 -14.65
CA SER A 282 -16.40 -18.61 -15.51
C SER A 282 -17.73 -18.54 -14.75
N LYS A 283 -17.83 -19.14 -13.55
CA LYS A 283 -19.09 -19.21 -12.79
C LYS A 283 -19.04 -18.35 -11.53
N ALA A 284 -20.18 -17.76 -11.16
CA ALA A 284 -20.32 -17.01 -9.91
C ALA A 284 -20.15 -17.90 -8.65
N SER A 285 -20.47 -19.20 -8.76
CA SER A 285 -20.24 -20.21 -7.70
C SER A 285 -18.76 -20.42 -7.35
N ASP A 286 -17.84 -19.88 -8.15
CA ASP A 286 -16.40 -20.05 -7.96
C ASP A 286 -15.81 -19.02 -6.98
N SER A 287 -16.62 -18.30 -6.21
CA SER A 287 -16.14 -17.28 -5.25
C SER A 287 -15.15 -17.87 -4.22
N LEU A 288 -15.38 -19.11 -3.78
CA LEU A 288 -14.45 -19.83 -2.90
C LEU A 288 -13.11 -20.11 -3.59
N HIS A 289 -13.14 -20.52 -4.87
CA HIS A 289 -11.93 -20.75 -5.67
C HIS A 289 -11.18 -19.44 -5.92
N ALA A 290 -11.90 -18.34 -6.18
CA ALA A 290 -11.31 -17.02 -6.30
C ALA A 290 -10.60 -16.59 -5.01
N GLY A 291 -11.21 -16.83 -3.85
CA GLY A 291 -10.58 -16.62 -2.54
C GLY A 291 -9.29 -17.42 -2.38
N ARG A 292 -9.28 -18.71 -2.75
CA ARG A 292 -8.08 -19.56 -2.73
C ARG A 292 -6.97 -19.09 -3.69
N ILE A 293 -7.34 -18.61 -4.87
CA ILE A 293 -6.37 -18.03 -5.81
C ILE A 293 -5.75 -16.77 -5.20
N ILE A 294 -6.57 -15.90 -4.60
CA ILE A 294 -6.08 -14.68 -3.96
C ILE A 294 -5.18 -15.03 -2.77
N SER A 295 -5.60 -15.93 -1.88
CA SER A 295 -4.79 -16.30 -0.69
C SER A 295 -3.46 -16.96 -1.05
N ARG A 296 -3.38 -17.68 -2.18
CA ARG A 296 -2.09 -18.22 -2.66
C ARG A 296 -1.05 -17.12 -2.91
N TRP A 297 -1.46 -16.01 -3.54
CA TRP A 297 -0.55 -14.92 -3.92
C TRP A 297 -0.47 -13.81 -2.86
N PHE A 298 -1.51 -13.69 -2.03
CA PHE A 298 -1.68 -12.72 -0.95
C PHE A 298 -2.14 -13.43 0.35
N PRO A 299 -1.28 -14.26 0.95
CA PRO A 299 -1.66 -15.12 2.07
C PRO A 299 -2.04 -14.30 3.30
N SER A 300 -3.10 -14.74 3.98
CA SER A 300 -3.47 -14.29 5.32
C SER A 300 -2.78 -15.17 6.37
N PRO A 301 -2.29 -14.62 7.50
CA PRO A 301 -1.81 -15.46 8.61
C PRO A 301 -2.92 -16.34 9.22
N VAL A 302 -4.20 -16.04 8.96
CA VAL A 302 -5.35 -16.80 9.45
C VAL A 302 -5.65 -18.03 8.57
N ASP A 303 -5.19 -18.05 7.32
CA ASP A 303 -5.39 -19.19 6.40
C ASP A 303 -4.62 -20.45 6.85
N ASN A 304 -3.77 -20.34 7.87
CA ASN A 304 -3.03 -21.45 8.46
C ASN A 304 -3.89 -22.39 9.33
N GLN A 305 -5.16 -22.07 9.61
CA GLN A 305 -5.98 -22.87 10.54
C GLN A 305 -7.07 -23.74 9.89
N VAL A 306 -7.31 -23.65 8.57
CA VAL A 306 -8.55 -24.20 7.97
C VAL A 306 -8.36 -25.46 7.09
N GLU A 307 -7.14 -25.88 6.76
CA GLU A 307 -6.95 -27.12 5.97
C GLU A 307 -6.26 -28.25 6.76
N HIS A 308 -6.81 -28.59 7.93
CA HIS A 308 -6.73 -29.95 8.47
C HIS A 308 -7.91 -30.80 7.95
N GLU A 309 -8.22 -30.73 6.64
CA GLU A 309 -9.14 -31.70 6.04
C GLU A 309 -8.38 -32.93 5.59
N SER A 310 -8.74 -34.03 6.24
CA SER A 310 -8.43 -35.44 6.01
C SER A 310 -8.63 -35.87 4.54
N GLY A 311 -7.74 -35.42 3.66
CA GLY A 311 -7.70 -35.81 2.26
C GLY A 311 -6.54 -36.75 1.99
N GLY A 312 -6.70 -38.03 2.35
CA GLY A 312 -5.81 -39.09 1.90
C GLY A 312 -5.84 -39.20 0.36
N ARG A 313 -4.87 -38.59 -0.31
CA ARG A 313 -4.57 -38.86 -1.71
C ARG A 313 -3.06 -38.93 -1.92
N GLY A 314 -2.61 -40.16 -2.20
CA GLY A 314 -1.26 -40.47 -2.69
C GLY A 314 -0.15 -40.18 -1.68
N ILE A 315 -0.03 -41.01 -0.64
CA ILE A 315 1.20 -41.04 0.16
C ILE A 315 2.30 -41.55 -0.79
N ASN A 316 3.06 -40.63 -1.39
CA ASN A 316 4.32 -40.97 -2.04
C ASN A 316 5.31 -41.34 -0.93
N THR A 317 5.26 -42.58 -0.47
CA THR A 317 6.29 -43.15 0.39
C THR A 317 7.56 -43.24 -0.43
N ALA A 318 8.48 -42.28 -0.26
CA ALA A 318 9.81 -42.39 -0.84
C ALA A 318 10.58 -43.49 -0.06
N PRO A 319 11.21 -44.47 -0.73
CA PRO A 319 12.06 -45.44 -0.04
C PRO A 319 13.19 -44.70 0.68
N CYS A 320 13.32 -45.00 1.98
CA CYS A 320 14.14 -44.26 2.93
C CYS A 320 15.60 -44.06 2.51
N PHE A 321 16.10 -42.87 2.86
CA PHE A 321 17.46 -42.29 3.05
C PHE A 321 18.75 -43.05 2.70
N LYS A 322 18.74 -44.33 2.30
CA LYS A 322 19.89 -45.11 1.82
C LYS A 322 20.60 -44.49 0.62
N LYS A 323 19.94 -43.59 -0.13
CA LYS A 323 20.53 -42.88 -1.29
C LYS A 323 21.39 -41.67 -0.90
N TYR A 324 21.20 -41.13 0.30
CA TYR A 324 21.81 -39.87 0.75
C TYR A 324 22.81 -40.16 1.88
N THR A 325 23.95 -40.74 1.52
CA THR A 325 25.11 -40.90 2.40
C THR A 325 26.20 -39.93 1.97
N PRO A 326 26.72 -39.07 2.85
CA PRO A 326 26.54 -39.06 4.32
C PRO A 326 25.31 -38.28 4.84
N TYR A 327 24.83 -38.65 6.04
CA TYR A 327 23.78 -37.94 6.78
C TYR A 327 24.28 -37.46 8.15
N GLY A 328 23.87 -36.27 8.59
CA GLY A 328 24.27 -35.65 9.86
C GLY A 328 23.13 -35.60 10.89
N TYR A 329 23.44 -35.88 12.16
CA TYR A 329 22.50 -35.80 13.29
C TYR A 329 22.80 -34.58 14.16
N TYR A 330 21.78 -33.78 14.46
CA TYR A 330 21.89 -32.64 15.37
C TYR A 330 20.88 -32.77 16.51
N SER A 331 21.33 -32.59 17.76
CA SER A 331 20.50 -32.72 18.96
C SER A 331 19.82 -31.42 19.41
N GLY A 332 19.97 -30.32 18.65
CA GLY A 332 19.47 -28.98 18.96
C GLY A 332 19.05 -28.26 17.67
N ASP A 333 19.44 -26.99 17.49
CA ASP A 333 19.24 -26.30 16.22
C ASP A 333 20.21 -26.80 15.14
N LEU A 334 19.77 -26.68 13.90
CA LEU A 334 20.65 -26.83 12.75
C LEU A 334 21.51 -25.56 12.65
N PRO A 335 22.85 -25.61 12.80
CA PRO A 335 23.70 -24.44 12.58
C PRO A 335 23.58 -23.96 11.12
N PRO A 336 24.06 -22.75 10.77
CA PRO A 336 24.08 -22.33 9.37
C PRO A 336 24.96 -23.28 8.55
N LEU A 337 24.34 -24.04 7.65
CA LEU A 337 24.99 -25.01 6.77
C LEU A 337 25.20 -24.41 5.39
N SER A 338 26.43 -24.48 4.89
CA SER A 338 26.72 -24.23 3.48
C SER A 338 26.28 -25.42 2.62
N PRO A 339 25.82 -25.18 1.37
CA PRO A 339 25.41 -26.27 0.49
C PRO A 339 26.60 -27.21 0.19
N PRO A 340 26.42 -28.54 0.34
CA PRO A 340 27.48 -29.50 0.10
C PRO A 340 27.67 -29.82 -1.40
N ASP A 341 28.87 -30.27 -1.77
CA ASP A 341 29.23 -30.64 -3.15
C ASP A 341 28.40 -31.84 -3.69
N SER A 342 27.81 -32.63 -2.80
CA SER A 342 26.93 -33.77 -3.11
C SER A 342 25.67 -33.71 -2.24
N SER A 343 24.60 -34.42 -2.61
CA SER A 343 23.35 -34.38 -1.86
C SER A 343 23.51 -34.92 -0.43
N HIS A 344 23.22 -34.10 0.58
CA HIS A 344 23.30 -34.49 1.99
C HIS A 344 21.97 -34.36 2.70
N ALA A 345 21.83 -35.16 3.75
CA ALA A 345 20.65 -35.24 4.60
C ALA A 345 20.97 -34.81 6.02
N TYR A 346 20.17 -33.90 6.58
CA TYR A 346 20.30 -33.48 7.97
C TYR A 346 19.03 -33.81 8.74
N LEU A 347 19.18 -34.44 9.92
CA LEU A 347 18.07 -34.90 10.75
C LEU A 347 17.98 -34.10 12.04
N LEU A 348 16.78 -33.55 12.31
CA LEU A 348 16.47 -32.80 13.52
C LEU A 348 15.37 -33.53 14.31
N PRO A 349 15.59 -33.87 15.59
CA PRO A 349 14.61 -34.58 16.40
C PRO A 349 13.39 -33.68 16.71
N VAL A 350 12.19 -34.23 16.59
CA VAL A 350 10.93 -33.59 16.98
C VAL A 350 10.52 -34.14 18.33
N GLY A 351 10.21 -33.26 19.30
CA GLY A 351 9.71 -33.69 20.61
C GLY A 351 8.28 -34.24 20.57
N ASP A 352 7.86 -34.92 21.64
CA ASP A 352 6.62 -35.71 21.67
C ASP A 352 5.33 -34.88 21.69
N LEU A 353 4.29 -35.39 20.98
CA LEU A 353 2.85 -35.16 21.11
C LEU A 353 2.28 -33.72 21.10
N GLN A 354 3.11 -32.67 21.07
CA GLN A 354 2.68 -31.29 20.89
C GLN A 354 3.09 -30.75 19.51
N PRO A 355 2.24 -29.95 18.85
CA PRO A 355 2.65 -29.22 17.66
C PRO A 355 3.80 -28.27 18.01
N GLN A 356 4.93 -28.45 17.35
CA GLN A 356 6.09 -27.58 17.48
C GLN A 356 6.24 -26.76 16.21
N ASN A 357 6.44 -25.47 16.38
CA ASN A 357 6.62 -24.56 15.26
C ASN A 357 8.08 -24.58 14.82
N LEU A 358 8.32 -25.04 13.58
CA LEU A 358 9.65 -25.11 12.97
C LEU A 358 9.86 -23.88 12.08
N THR A 359 10.98 -23.19 12.28
CA THR A 359 11.40 -22.09 11.40
C THR A 359 12.64 -22.48 10.60
N LEU A 360 12.64 -22.15 9.32
CA LEU A 360 13.71 -22.42 8.36
C LEU A 360 14.05 -21.15 7.58
N LEU A 361 15.33 -20.80 7.52
CA LEU A 361 15.86 -19.69 6.73
C LEU A 361 16.87 -20.22 5.72
N ILE A 362 16.71 -19.87 4.44
CA ILE A 362 17.55 -20.35 3.34
C ILE A 362 18.05 -19.16 2.53
N ALA A 363 19.33 -18.82 2.63
CA ALA A 363 19.96 -17.78 1.81
C ALA A 363 20.37 -18.33 0.43
N LYS A 364 19.96 -17.65 -0.65
CA LYS A 364 20.26 -17.96 -2.06
C LYS A 364 19.85 -19.39 -2.51
N GLY A 365 19.00 -20.07 -1.75
CA GLY A 365 18.46 -21.40 -2.08
C GLY A 365 16.99 -21.38 -2.46
N VAL A 366 16.49 -22.55 -2.86
CA VAL A 366 15.08 -22.78 -3.21
C VAL A 366 14.49 -23.88 -2.34
N LEU A 367 13.35 -23.59 -1.70
CA LEU A 367 12.56 -24.57 -0.96
C LEU A 367 11.63 -25.30 -1.94
N ALA A 368 11.73 -26.63 -2.00
CA ALA A 368 10.96 -27.46 -2.91
C ALA A 368 9.77 -28.15 -2.23
N PRO A 369 8.62 -28.29 -2.92
CA PRO A 369 8.27 -27.67 -4.21
C PRO A 369 8.22 -26.13 -4.18
N ALA A 370 8.61 -25.49 -5.28
CA ALA A 370 8.72 -24.03 -5.39
C ALA A 370 7.33 -23.38 -5.46
N VAL A 371 6.74 -23.02 -4.31
CA VAL A 371 5.35 -22.52 -4.24
C VAL A 371 5.26 -20.99 -4.46
N LEU A 372 6.35 -20.25 -4.34
CA LEU A 372 6.32 -18.77 -4.26
C LEU A 372 7.32 -18.03 -5.15
N HIS A 373 7.98 -18.73 -6.07
CA HIS A 373 9.04 -18.16 -6.89
C HIS A 373 8.60 -18.03 -8.36
N SER A 374 9.13 -17.02 -9.05
CA SER A 374 9.14 -17.06 -10.52
C SER A 374 9.85 -18.35 -10.95
N PRO A 375 9.25 -19.17 -11.85
CA PRO A 375 9.87 -20.43 -12.33
C PRO A 375 11.30 -20.23 -12.86
N LYS A 376 11.56 -19.06 -13.45
CA LYS A 376 12.85 -18.64 -14.01
C LYS A 376 13.99 -18.53 -12.99
N LEU A 377 13.72 -18.54 -11.67
CA LEU A 377 14.78 -18.49 -10.66
C LEU A 377 15.43 -19.83 -10.34
N SER A 378 14.81 -20.95 -10.74
CA SER A 378 15.40 -22.29 -10.56
C SER A 378 16.64 -22.55 -11.44
N ASP A 379 16.86 -21.70 -12.46
CA ASP A 379 17.96 -21.79 -13.42
C ASP A 379 19.21 -20.96 -13.06
N HIS A 380 19.21 -20.23 -11.93
CA HIS A 380 20.40 -19.46 -11.55
C HIS A 380 21.52 -20.38 -11.04
N GLN A 381 22.65 -20.37 -11.75
CA GLN A 381 23.92 -21.00 -11.37
C GLN A 381 24.29 -20.62 -9.92
N GLY A 382 24.35 -21.61 -9.02
CA GLY A 382 24.74 -21.44 -7.61
C GLY A 382 23.60 -21.51 -6.59
N SER A 383 22.33 -21.67 -7.01
CA SER A 383 21.23 -21.92 -6.08
C SER A 383 21.14 -23.41 -5.70
N PHE A 384 21.08 -23.70 -4.40
CA PHE A 384 20.87 -25.06 -3.89
C PHE A 384 19.40 -25.34 -3.61
N ARG A 385 18.98 -26.59 -3.77
CA ARG A 385 17.61 -27.03 -3.54
C ARG A 385 17.50 -27.69 -2.17
N LEU A 386 16.50 -27.28 -1.38
CA LEU A 386 16.20 -27.90 -0.09
C LEU A 386 14.80 -28.52 -0.14
N SER A 387 14.69 -29.78 0.28
CA SER A 387 13.41 -30.50 0.40
C SER A 387 13.19 -30.97 1.84
N LEU A 388 11.95 -30.85 2.33
CA LEU A 388 11.57 -31.19 3.69
C LEU A 388 10.82 -32.51 3.76
N TYR A 389 11.20 -33.38 4.69
CA TYR A 389 10.53 -34.65 4.95
C TYR A 389 10.29 -34.85 6.43
N PHE A 390 9.16 -35.44 6.79
CA PHE A 390 8.91 -35.97 8.13
C PHE A 390 9.19 -37.46 8.13
N CYS A 391 10.02 -37.91 9.05
CA CYS A 391 10.48 -39.29 9.14
C CYS A 391 10.12 -39.91 10.49
N SER A 392 9.61 -41.14 10.48
CA SER A 392 9.23 -41.89 11.70
C SER A 392 10.07 -43.16 11.85
N ALA A 393 10.42 -43.51 13.09
CA ALA A 393 11.06 -44.77 13.43
C ALA A 393 10.03 -45.84 13.81
N THR A 394 10.19 -47.03 13.23
CA THR A 394 9.48 -48.24 13.62
C THR A 394 10.48 -49.23 14.22
N GLY A 395 10.84 -49.06 15.50
CA GLY A 395 11.69 -50.02 16.22
C GLY A 395 12.08 -49.59 17.63
N LEU A 396 12.34 -50.55 18.54
CA LEU A 396 12.94 -50.30 19.85
C LEU A 396 14.47 -50.46 19.77
N GLY A 397 15.22 -49.37 19.90
CA GLY A 397 16.69 -49.39 19.97
C GLY A 397 17.33 -48.00 19.87
N SER A 398 18.58 -47.84 20.31
CA SER A 398 19.31 -46.55 20.36
C SER A 398 19.89 -46.08 19.02
N HIS A 399 19.76 -46.87 17.95
CA HIS A 399 20.14 -46.51 16.58
C HIS A 399 19.10 -47.04 15.58
N VAL A 400 17.88 -46.49 15.62
CA VAL A 400 16.82 -46.84 14.67
C VAL A 400 16.86 -45.81 13.53
N LEU A 401 17.27 -46.27 12.34
CA LEU A 401 17.15 -45.50 11.11
C LEU A 401 15.67 -45.23 10.81
N PRO A 402 15.30 -44.05 10.29
CA PRO A 402 13.92 -43.81 9.87
C PRO A 402 13.53 -44.78 8.74
N GLU A 403 12.46 -45.56 8.93
CA GLU A 403 12.00 -46.59 7.97
C GLU A 403 10.93 -46.08 7.00
N SER A 404 10.28 -44.95 7.33
CA SER A 404 9.34 -44.27 6.42
C SER A 404 9.45 -42.75 6.56
N CYS A 405 9.47 -42.05 5.42
CA CYS A 405 9.44 -40.60 5.36
C CYS A 405 8.35 -40.10 4.42
N ILE A 406 7.69 -39.01 4.80
CA ILE A 406 6.62 -38.35 4.06
C ILE A 406 7.12 -36.94 3.71
N SER A 407 7.00 -36.54 2.44
CA SER A 407 7.34 -35.18 2.02
C SER A 407 6.43 -34.17 2.72
N ILE A 408 7.01 -33.13 3.31
CA ILE A 408 6.26 -31.98 3.79
C ILE A 408 6.08 -31.04 2.60
N ASP A 409 4.84 -30.66 2.30
CA ASP A 409 4.56 -29.64 1.30
C ASP A 409 4.70 -28.25 1.95
N PRO A 410 5.75 -27.47 1.62
CA PRO A 410 5.99 -26.16 2.20
C PRO A 410 4.94 -25.13 1.79
N GLY A 411 4.07 -25.43 0.82
CA GLY A 411 2.95 -24.57 0.43
C GLY A 411 1.69 -24.69 1.28
N ARG A 412 1.58 -25.72 2.12
CA ARG A 412 0.39 -25.96 2.96
C ARG A 412 0.62 -25.53 4.40
N GLY A 413 -0.23 -24.65 4.92
CA GLY A 413 -0.29 -24.29 6.33
C GLY A 413 0.95 -23.59 6.90
N ALA A 414 1.84 -23.07 6.04
CA ALA A 414 3.10 -22.44 6.43
C ALA A 414 3.16 -20.96 6.06
N ASN A 415 3.74 -20.15 6.96
CA ASN A 415 4.02 -18.75 6.71
C ASN A 415 5.34 -18.58 5.96
N ASN A 416 5.23 -18.34 4.66
CA ASN A 416 6.36 -18.20 3.75
C ASN A 416 6.64 -16.72 3.47
N ARG A 417 7.90 -16.29 3.62
CA ARG A 417 8.36 -14.93 3.33
C ARG A 417 9.64 -14.95 2.49
N LEU A 418 9.83 -13.92 1.67
CA LEU A 418 11.09 -13.67 0.98
C LEU A 418 11.67 -12.39 1.54
N ILE A 419 12.85 -12.48 2.11
CA ILE A 419 13.54 -11.38 2.76
C ILE A 419 14.77 -11.08 1.90
N PRO A 420 15.12 -9.82 1.61
CA PRO A 420 16.35 -9.54 0.87
C PRO A 420 17.56 -10.01 1.70
N LEU A 421 18.59 -10.52 1.03
CA LEU A 421 19.79 -10.93 1.75
C LEU A 421 20.50 -9.69 2.32
N PRO A 422 20.74 -9.61 3.64
CA PRO A 422 21.41 -8.45 4.22
C PRO A 422 22.85 -8.36 3.72
N THR A 423 23.24 -7.17 3.24
CA THR A 423 24.64 -6.90 2.88
C THR A 423 25.31 -6.15 4.02
N PRO A 424 26.39 -6.69 4.62
CA PRO A 424 27.09 -6.01 5.71
C PRO A 424 27.51 -4.58 5.35
N GLY A 425 27.23 -3.62 6.24
CA GLY A 425 27.61 -2.21 6.07
C GLY A 425 26.76 -1.40 5.08
N ARG A 426 25.72 -1.98 4.47
CA ARG A 426 24.74 -1.27 3.64
C ARG A 426 23.40 -1.08 4.38
N ASP A 427 22.60 -0.13 3.91
CA ASP A 427 21.22 0.06 4.40
C ASP A 427 20.36 -1.17 4.05
N PHE A 428 19.37 -1.50 4.89
CA PHE A 428 18.47 -2.63 4.69
C PHE A 428 17.00 -2.16 4.64
N PRO A 429 16.25 -2.45 3.55
CA PRO A 429 16.74 -2.96 2.26
C PRO A 429 17.65 -1.94 1.54
N ASP A 430 18.55 -2.44 0.67
CA ASP A 430 19.50 -1.59 -0.07
C ASP A 430 18.74 -0.60 -0.99
N SER A 431 19.17 0.67 -0.97
CA SER A 431 18.60 1.74 -1.80
C SER A 431 18.76 1.51 -3.30
N GLU A 432 19.74 0.71 -3.72
CA GLU A 432 19.98 0.35 -5.13
C GLU A 432 19.04 -0.76 -5.63
N GLY A 433 18.25 -1.36 -4.73
CA GLY A 433 17.46 -2.55 -4.99
C GLY A 433 18.30 -3.83 -4.87
N VAL A 434 17.63 -4.96 -4.66
CA VAL A 434 18.27 -6.27 -4.51
C VAL A 434 17.78 -7.18 -5.63
N ASP A 435 18.63 -8.08 -6.13
CA ASP A 435 18.21 -9.08 -7.11
C ASP A 435 17.30 -10.13 -6.43
N GLU A 436 16.25 -10.62 -7.10
CA GLU A 436 15.38 -11.65 -6.51
C GLU A 436 16.13 -12.94 -6.17
N SER A 437 17.27 -13.22 -6.80
CA SER A 437 18.18 -14.33 -6.46
C SER A 437 18.92 -14.11 -5.13
N GLU A 438 19.16 -12.87 -4.72
CA GLU A 438 19.85 -12.51 -3.47
C GLU A 438 18.86 -12.34 -2.31
N ARG A 439 18.25 -13.46 -1.91
CA ARG A 439 17.19 -13.49 -0.88
C ARG A 439 17.42 -14.56 0.17
N ILE A 440 16.75 -14.40 1.30
CA ILE A 440 16.49 -15.41 2.31
C ILE A 440 15.04 -15.90 2.12
N VAL A 441 14.87 -17.20 1.90
CA VAL A 441 13.57 -17.86 1.98
C VAL A 441 13.30 -18.17 3.44
N PHE A 442 12.29 -17.51 4.00
CA PHE A 442 11.79 -17.75 5.35
C PHE A 442 10.56 -18.66 5.25
N TRP A 443 10.60 -19.77 5.99
CA TRP A 443 9.51 -20.72 6.10
C TRP A 443 9.24 -20.99 7.58
N ASN A 444 7.98 -20.94 7.98
CA ASN A 444 7.54 -21.22 9.34
C ASN A 444 6.28 -22.08 9.29
N GLY A 445 6.29 -23.24 9.92
CA GLY A 445 5.17 -24.17 9.90
C GLY A 445 5.13 -25.10 11.10
N ASP A 446 3.93 -25.56 11.45
CA ASP A 446 3.74 -26.47 12.57
C ASP A 446 4.07 -27.92 12.15
N VAL A 447 4.85 -28.59 12.99
CA VAL A 447 5.23 -30.00 12.84
C VAL A 447 4.73 -30.77 14.05
N ILE A 448 3.97 -31.84 13.82
CA ILE A 448 3.40 -32.66 14.90
C ILE A 448 4.27 -33.90 15.08
N GLY A 449 4.81 -34.08 16.28
CA GLY A 449 5.54 -35.29 16.67
C GLY A 449 4.64 -36.51 16.80
N THR A 450 5.14 -37.69 16.43
CA THR A 450 4.47 -38.98 16.66
C THR A 450 4.90 -39.59 17.99
N GLN A 451 4.06 -40.44 18.61
CA GLN A 451 4.34 -41.12 19.90
C GLN A 451 5.63 -41.96 20.00
N LYS A 452 6.41 -42.10 18.92
CA LYS A 452 7.59 -42.98 18.83
C LYS A 452 8.88 -42.25 18.48
N GLY A 453 8.95 -40.93 18.67
CA GLY A 453 10.08 -40.11 18.22
C GLY A 453 10.08 -39.94 16.69
N GLY A 454 10.01 -38.69 16.24
CA GLY A 454 10.05 -38.34 14.83
C GLY A 454 11.24 -37.45 14.52
N TRP A 455 11.68 -37.43 13.27
CA TRP A 455 12.69 -36.48 12.78
C TRP A 455 12.14 -35.67 11.63
N VAL A 456 12.51 -34.40 11.57
CA VAL A 456 12.43 -33.64 10.32
C VAL A 456 13.76 -33.79 9.60
N ALA A 457 13.69 -34.24 8.36
CA ALA A 457 14.84 -34.40 7.49
C ALA A 457 14.89 -33.27 6.47
N PHE A 458 16.04 -32.60 6.41
CA PHE A 458 16.36 -31.57 5.44
C PHE A 458 17.30 -32.18 4.39
N VAL A 459 16.81 -32.34 3.16
CA VAL A 459 17.63 -32.86 2.04
C VAL A 459 18.10 -31.69 1.22
N VAL A 460 19.41 -31.48 1.19
CA VAL A 460 20.07 -30.41 0.43
C VAL A 460 20.69 -31.01 -0.82
N GLU A 461 20.27 -30.54 -2.00
CA GLU A 461 20.71 -31.02 -3.31
C GLU A 461 21.31 -29.88 -4.14
N GLY A 462 22.52 -30.10 -4.64
CA GLY A 462 23.19 -29.24 -5.61
C GLY A 462 23.66 -27.87 -5.07
N GLY A 463 24.47 -27.17 -5.86
CA GLY A 463 24.91 -25.80 -5.61
C GLY A 463 26.33 -25.70 -5.04
N THR A 464 27.34 -25.61 -5.91
CA THR A 464 28.68 -25.17 -5.50
C THR A 464 28.68 -23.65 -5.41
N ASP A 465 28.58 -23.09 -4.21
CA ASP A 465 28.84 -21.66 -4.01
C ASP A 465 30.33 -21.42 -3.78
N SER A 466 31.04 -21.11 -4.85
CA SER A 466 32.46 -20.72 -4.82
C SER A 466 32.77 -19.55 -3.87
N ARG A 467 31.77 -18.77 -3.45
CA ARG A 467 31.92 -17.59 -2.57
C ARG A 467 31.48 -17.84 -1.11
N GLY A 468 30.89 -18.99 -0.78
CA GLY A 468 30.48 -19.33 0.60
C GLY A 468 29.38 -18.44 1.20
N THR A 469 28.54 -17.83 0.36
CA THR A 469 27.45 -16.91 0.74
C THR A 469 26.08 -17.57 0.88
N SER A 470 25.92 -18.77 0.32
CA SER A 470 24.72 -19.60 0.42
C SER A 470 24.71 -20.39 1.72
N TRP A 471 23.60 -20.35 2.47
CA TRP A 471 23.45 -21.08 3.73
C TRP A 471 21.99 -21.43 4.07
N ALA A 472 21.78 -22.46 4.88
CA ALA A 472 20.48 -22.81 5.46
C ALA A 472 20.60 -23.03 6.98
N ILE A 473 19.63 -22.53 7.74
CA ILE A 473 19.54 -22.68 9.20
C ILE A 473 18.09 -23.01 9.57
N ALA A 474 17.91 -23.91 10.54
CA ALA A 474 16.59 -24.34 10.98
C ALA A 474 16.57 -24.62 12.47
N GLY A 475 15.46 -24.29 13.13
CA GLY A 475 15.29 -24.52 14.56
C GLY A 475 13.84 -24.42 14.98
N PHE A 476 13.53 -25.03 16.10
CA PHE A 476 12.19 -24.98 16.71
C PHE A 476 12.03 -23.69 17.54
N ASP A 477 10.79 -23.30 17.83
CA ASP A 477 10.52 -22.17 18.73
C ASP A 477 11.01 -22.51 20.14
N GLN A 478 12.05 -21.82 20.62
CA GLN A 478 12.78 -22.18 21.83
C GLN A 478 12.33 -21.41 23.07
N GLU A 479 12.00 -20.13 22.91
CA GLU A 479 11.76 -19.27 24.07
C GLU A 479 10.67 -18.21 23.79
N ARG A 480 9.70 -18.13 24.71
CA ARG A 480 8.65 -17.11 24.70
C ARG A 480 8.70 -16.30 26.00
N ILE A 481 8.95 -15.01 25.87
CA ILE A 481 9.17 -14.09 26.99
C ILE A 481 8.09 -13.02 26.95
N GLN A 482 7.58 -12.62 28.11
CA GLN A 482 6.57 -11.57 28.22
C GLN A 482 7.13 -10.41 29.06
N TYR A 483 7.08 -9.20 28.51
CA TYR A 483 7.42 -7.97 29.24
C TYR A 483 6.20 -7.06 29.32
N ALA A 484 5.75 -6.74 30.53
CA ALA A 484 4.75 -5.70 30.74
C ALA A 484 5.41 -4.32 30.61
N TYR A 485 4.93 -3.49 29.68
CA TYR A 485 5.44 -2.14 29.47
C TYR A 485 4.28 -1.14 29.46
N SER A 486 4.20 -0.31 30.49
CA SER A 486 3.22 0.77 30.55
C SER A 486 3.84 2.09 30.07
N LEU A 487 3.14 2.75 29.14
CA LEU A 487 3.49 4.08 28.64
C LEU A 487 3.37 5.20 29.70
N ALA A 488 2.79 4.90 30.88
CA ALA A 488 2.47 5.92 31.88
C ALA A 488 3.71 6.60 32.49
N ASN A 489 4.85 5.90 32.62
CA ASN A 489 5.97 6.37 33.43
C ASN A 489 7.35 6.36 32.74
N ASN A 490 7.54 5.71 31.59
CA ASN A 490 8.87 5.54 30.97
C ASN A 490 8.85 5.81 29.46
N THR A 491 9.73 6.69 28.98
CA THR A 491 9.91 7.02 27.54
C THR A 491 10.67 5.94 26.76
N SER A 492 11.39 5.07 27.48
CA SER A 492 12.03 3.87 26.93
C SER A 492 12.19 2.81 28.02
N PHE A 493 12.30 1.55 27.63
CA PHE A 493 12.51 0.42 28.52
C PHE A 493 13.59 -0.51 27.96
N TRP A 494 14.40 -1.06 28.87
CA TRP A 494 15.46 -2.02 28.55
C TRP A 494 15.00 -3.43 28.87
N MET A 495 15.04 -4.30 27.88
CA MET A 495 14.87 -5.75 28.03
C MET A 495 16.25 -6.37 28.09
N LYS A 496 16.70 -6.68 29.30
CA LYS A 496 17.97 -7.37 29.54
C LYS A 496 17.74 -8.87 29.52
N HIS A 497 18.03 -9.48 28.38
CA HIS A 497 17.92 -10.92 28.18
C HIS A 497 18.98 -11.35 27.17
N GLY A 498 19.67 -12.45 27.42
CA GLY A 498 20.64 -12.99 26.47
C GLY A 498 19.90 -13.67 25.32
N PHE A 499 19.57 -12.92 24.28
CA PHE A 499 18.97 -13.45 23.04
C PHE A 499 20.04 -14.19 22.22
N VAL A 500 20.32 -15.42 22.64
CA VAL A 500 21.23 -16.39 22.01
C VAL A 500 20.48 -17.54 21.30
N PRO A 501 19.28 -17.97 21.73
CA PRO A 501 18.45 -18.93 20.99
C PRO A 501 18.24 -18.57 19.52
N PHE A 502 18.03 -19.57 18.66
CA PHE A 502 17.75 -19.36 17.23
C PHE A 502 16.51 -18.49 17.01
N LYS A 503 15.46 -18.70 17.81
CA LYS A 503 14.23 -17.91 17.82
C LYS A 503 13.82 -17.56 19.25
N THR A 504 13.64 -16.27 19.51
CA THR A 504 13.05 -15.76 20.77
C THR A 504 11.82 -14.91 20.45
N SER A 505 10.68 -15.25 21.06
CA SER A 505 9.41 -14.55 20.90
C SER A 505 9.13 -13.65 22.09
N VAL A 506 9.21 -12.33 21.90
CA VAL A 506 8.97 -11.32 22.93
C VAL A 506 7.56 -10.75 22.80
N VAL A 507 6.71 -11.03 23.79
CA VAL A 507 5.33 -10.56 23.87
C VAL A 507 5.27 -9.26 24.66
N LEU A 508 4.77 -8.21 24.02
CA LEU A 508 4.61 -6.88 24.59
C LEU A 508 3.11 -6.53 24.69
N PRO A 509 2.37 -7.08 25.69
CA PRO A 509 0.91 -6.99 25.77
C PRO A 509 0.39 -5.55 25.91
N ASP A 510 1.16 -4.67 26.56
CA ASP A 510 0.75 -3.30 26.85
C ASP A 510 1.28 -2.28 25.82
N LEU A 511 1.95 -2.73 24.76
CA LEU A 511 2.39 -1.84 23.69
C LEU A 511 1.17 -1.33 22.90
N HIS A 512 1.02 -0.02 22.83
CA HIS A 512 -0.07 0.63 22.09
C HIS A 512 0.17 0.52 20.58
N SER A 513 -0.59 -0.35 19.91
CA SER A 513 -0.57 -0.49 18.46
C SER A 513 -1.47 0.57 17.81
N HIS A 514 -0.93 1.78 17.64
CA HIS A 514 -1.66 2.93 17.09
C HIS A 514 -0.83 3.66 16.02
N ALA A 515 -1.48 4.09 14.93
CA ALA A 515 -0.83 4.67 13.76
C ALA A 515 -0.03 5.96 14.05
N LEU A 516 -0.39 6.68 15.12
CA LEU A 516 0.32 7.89 15.56
C LEU A 516 1.65 7.61 16.25
N LEU A 517 1.87 6.41 16.79
CA LEU A 517 3.08 6.09 17.55
C LEU A 517 4.11 5.42 16.64
N VAL A 518 5.35 5.88 16.76
CA VAL A 518 6.52 5.26 16.17
C VAL A 518 7.44 4.85 17.29
N TYR A 519 7.81 3.57 17.32
CA TYR A 519 8.77 3.05 18.27
C TYR A 519 10.14 2.92 17.61
N TRP A 520 11.19 3.20 18.35
CA TRP A 520 12.55 2.85 17.94
C TRP A 520 13.06 1.69 18.79
N LEU A 521 13.76 0.77 18.14
CA LEU A 521 14.43 -0.37 18.75
C LEU A 521 15.94 -0.21 18.52
N ARG A 522 16.72 -0.34 19.59
CA ARG A 522 18.18 -0.45 19.56
C ARG A 522 18.59 -1.73 20.23
N THR A 523 19.58 -2.41 19.68
CA THR A 523 20.11 -3.62 20.29
C THR A 523 21.55 -3.38 20.75
N THR A 524 22.00 -4.21 21.68
CA THR A 524 23.40 -4.30 22.06
C THR A 524 23.90 -5.69 21.69
N PRO A 525 24.83 -5.82 20.73
CA PRO A 525 25.28 -7.13 20.28
C PRO A 525 26.02 -7.87 21.40
N SER A 526 25.90 -9.19 21.39
CA SER A 526 26.62 -10.12 22.24
C SER A 526 27.58 -10.93 21.37
N GLY A 527 28.89 -10.66 21.45
CA GLY A 527 29.94 -11.35 20.68
C GLY A 527 30.44 -10.61 19.43
N ASN A 528 31.29 -11.26 18.64
CA ASN A 528 31.84 -10.73 17.38
C ASN A 528 30.89 -11.04 16.21
N CYS A 529 30.12 -10.03 15.80
CA CYS A 529 29.11 -10.14 14.74
C CYS A 529 29.61 -9.72 13.34
N VAL A 530 30.91 -9.47 13.17
CA VAL A 530 31.50 -8.88 11.94
C VAL A 530 31.46 -9.86 10.75
N ASP A 531 31.60 -11.17 11.01
CA ASP A 531 31.63 -12.23 9.99
C ASP A 531 30.45 -13.22 10.09
N SER A 532 29.36 -12.84 10.77
CA SER A 532 28.19 -13.73 10.91
C SER A 532 27.46 -13.86 9.57
N LEU A 533 27.26 -15.10 9.10
CA LEU A 533 26.47 -15.42 7.91
C LEU A 533 25.02 -14.92 8.01
N LEU A 534 24.49 -14.86 9.24
CA LEU A 534 23.18 -14.30 9.55
C LEU A 534 23.36 -13.21 10.63
N PRO A 535 23.27 -11.92 10.28
CA PRO A 535 23.13 -10.88 11.29
C PRO A 535 21.77 -11.04 12.01
N PRO A 536 21.65 -10.62 13.28
CA PRO A 536 20.40 -10.74 14.03
C PRO A 536 19.25 -10.07 13.26
N LEU A 537 18.19 -10.83 13.06
CA LEU A 537 17.01 -10.41 12.32
C LEU A 537 15.86 -10.28 13.31
N ALA A 538 15.31 -9.07 13.45
CA ALA A 538 14.12 -8.84 14.24
C ALA A 538 12.90 -8.79 13.32
N SER A 539 11.79 -9.40 13.72
CA SER A 539 10.51 -9.22 13.08
C SER A 539 9.47 -8.76 14.08
N SER A 540 8.64 -7.78 13.70
CA SER A 540 7.54 -7.33 14.55
C SER A 540 6.24 -7.54 13.82
N TYR A 541 5.26 -8.15 14.49
CA TYR A 541 3.90 -8.28 13.97
C TYR A 541 2.86 -8.05 15.07
N THR A 542 1.68 -7.58 14.65
CA THR A 542 0.50 -7.49 15.51
C THR A 542 -0.41 -8.68 15.19
N PRO A 543 -0.86 -9.46 16.19
CA PRO A 543 -1.76 -10.58 15.95
C PRO A 543 -3.03 -10.14 15.19
N PRO A 544 -3.45 -10.89 14.15
CA PRO A 544 -4.62 -10.53 13.37
C PRO A 544 -5.88 -10.66 14.22
N ARG A 545 -6.73 -9.62 14.27
CA ARG A 545 -8.08 -9.75 14.84
C ARG A 545 -9.11 -10.03 13.76
N THR A 546 -9.00 -9.37 12.59
CA THR A 546 -9.88 -9.57 11.43
C THR A 546 -9.26 -8.98 10.17
N GLY A 547 -8.96 -9.82 9.17
CA GLY A 547 -8.79 -9.36 7.79
C GLY A 547 -7.58 -8.46 7.49
N SER A 548 -6.66 -8.22 8.43
CA SER A 548 -5.40 -7.51 8.21
C SER A 548 -4.32 -7.99 9.18
N SER A 549 -3.08 -8.05 8.71
CA SER A 549 -1.90 -8.28 9.52
C SER A 549 -0.75 -7.47 8.94
N GLU A 550 0.00 -6.81 9.80
CA GLU A 550 1.22 -6.11 9.43
C GLU A 550 2.42 -6.77 10.14
N SER A 551 3.48 -6.99 9.39
CA SER A 551 4.71 -7.64 9.83
C SER A 551 5.88 -6.94 9.14
N HIS A 552 6.95 -6.68 9.86
CA HIS A 552 8.15 -6.06 9.30
C HIS A 552 9.37 -6.84 9.73
N PHE A 553 10.35 -6.99 8.83
CA PHE A 553 11.66 -7.54 9.13
C PHE A 553 12.69 -6.42 9.18
N TYR A 554 13.58 -6.51 10.15
CA TYR A 554 14.62 -5.55 10.42
C TYR A 554 15.92 -6.29 10.65
N VAL A 555 16.99 -5.83 10.02
CA VAL A 555 18.34 -6.35 10.27
C VAL A 555 19.02 -5.41 11.23
N GLU A 556 19.69 -5.97 12.23
CA GLU A 556 20.49 -5.15 13.12
C GLU A 556 21.65 -4.51 12.36
N THR A 557 21.67 -3.18 12.35
CA THR A 557 22.81 -2.41 11.86
C THR A 557 23.36 -1.58 13.02
N THR A 558 24.67 -1.62 13.24
CA THR A 558 25.33 -0.91 14.34
C THR A 558 25.16 0.62 14.28
N THR A 559 24.70 1.15 13.15
CA THR A 559 24.69 2.59 12.84
C THR A 559 23.34 3.28 12.98
N ARG A 560 22.20 2.58 12.96
CA ARG A 560 20.87 3.23 12.95
C ARG A 560 19.83 2.47 13.80
N PRO A 561 18.96 3.18 14.53
CA PRO A 561 17.85 2.55 15.23
C PRO A 561 16.82 2.00 14.25
N ILE A 562 16.24 0.86 14.60
CA ILE A 562 15.15 0.22 13.88
C ILE A 562 13.84 0.94 14.24
N PHE A 563 13.00 1.30 13.27
CA PHE A 563 11.70 1.94 13.54
C PHE A 563 10.55 0.95 13.37
N ILE A 564 9.81 0.72 14.44
CA ILE A 564 8.63 -0.16 14.46
C ILE A 564 7.38 0.71 14.41
N THR A 565 6.50 0.38 13.46
CA THR A 565 5.24 1.08 13.24
C THR A 565 4.09 0.09 13.16
N SER A 566 2.94 0.44 13.71
CA SER A 566 1.73 -0.36 13.62
C SER A 566 0.57 0.48 13.08
N HIS A 567 -0.24 -0.12 12.22
CA HIS A 567 -1.39 0.53 11.60
C HIS A 567 -2.74 -0.13 11.98
N SER A 568 -2.79 -0.83 13.11
CA SER A 568 -4.01 -1.51 13.58
C SER A 568 -5.15 -0.58 14.02
N SER A 569 -4.84 0.64 14.43
CA SER A 569 -5.81 1.65 14.83
C SER A 569 -5.31 3.04 14.50
N GLY A 570 -6.20 4.01 14.39
CA GLY A 570 -5.82 5.39 14.10
C GLY A 570 -6.97 6.38 14.23
N PRO A 571 -6.67 7.69 14.10
CA PRO A 571 -7.66 8.75 14.24
C PRO A 571 -8.83 8.57 13.27
N PHE A 572 -10.05 8.70 13.77
CA PHE A 572 -11.30 8.59 13.00
C PHE A 572 -11.55 7.24 12.32
N VAL A 573 -10.69 6.24 12.52
CA VAL A 573 -10.89 4.88 12.04
C VAL A 573 -11.50 4.06 13.18
N SER A 574 -12.64 3.44 12.94
CA SER A 574 -13.27 2.56 13.93
C SER A 574 -12.49 1.24 14.03
N SER A 575 -11.60 1.09 15.02
CA SER A 575 -11.06 -0.22 15.39
C SER A 575 -11.85 -0.79 16.57
N ARG A 576 -12.37 -2.02 16.48
CA ARG A 576 -13.04 -2.64 17.64
C ARG A 576 -12.05 -3.03 18.72
N GLY A 577 -11.93 -2.14 19.71
CA GLY A 577 -11.00 -2.26 20.83
C GLY A 577 -9.59 -1.90 20.38
N ALA A 578 -8.92 -1.01 21.13
CA ALA A 578 -7.51 -0.75 20.92
C ALA A 578 -6.76 -2.09 20.96
N ILE A 579 -6.14 -2.49 19.84
CA ILE A 579 -5.32 -3.69 19.82
C ILE A 579 -4.10 -3.38 20.69
N ARG A 580 -4.11 -3.91 21.91
CA ARG A 580 -2.96 -3.91 22.79
C ARG A 580 -2.20 -5.20 22.55
N GLY A 581 -0.90 -5.09 22.39
CA GLY A 581 -0.07 -6.24 22.09
C GLY A 581 0.65 -6.09 20.77
N SER A 582 1.96 -6.25 20.82
CA SER A 582 2.78 -6.61 19.66
C SER A 582 3.65 -7.79 20.04
N ILE A 583 4.03 -8.57 19.04
CA ILE A 583 5.01 -9.64 19.21
C ILE A 583 6.25 -9.24 18.42
N LEU A 584 7.40 -9.28 19.09
CA LEU A 584 8.71 -9.07 18.49
C LEU A 584 9.43 -10.42 18.50
N GLU A 585 9.67 -10.99 17.34
CA GLU A 585 10.46 -12.22 17.18
C GLU A 585 11.88 -11.85 16.80
N ILE A 586 12.86 -12.51 17.40
CA ILE A 586 14.28 -12.26 17.15
C ILE A 586 14.90 -13.57 16.71
N TYR A 587 15.56 -13.51 15.57
CA TYR A 587 16.25 -14.63 14.94
C TYR A 587 17.76 -14.40 15.01
N THR A 588 18.49 -15.37 15.55
CA THR A 588 19.95 -15.28 15.70
C THR A 588 20.63 -16.56 15.20
N SER A 589 21.92 -16.48 14.88
CA SER A 589 22.71 -17.64 14.45
C SER A 589 23.30 -18.46 15.61
N GLY A 590 23.07 -18.05 16.86
CA GLY A 590 23.73 -18.57 18.05
C GLY A 590 25.19 -18.09 18.25
N THR A 591 25.91 -17.75 17.17
CA THR A 591 27.28 -17.19 17.24
C THR A 591 27.30 -15.68 17.42
N CYS A 592 26.29 -14.98 16.88
CA CYS A 592 26.05 -13.56 17.07
C CYS A 592 24.68 -13.37 17.74
N GLY A 593 24.69 -13.09 19.03
CA GLY A 593 23.48 -12.87 19.84
C GLY A 593 23.23 -11.40 20.16
N ILE A 594 22.13 -11.13 20.87
CA ILE A 594 21.83 -9.79 21.41
C ILE A 594 21.82 -9.88 22.94
N LYS A 595 22.50 -8.95 23.61
CA LYS A 595 22.61 -8.91 25.08
C LYS A 595 21.46 -8.16 25.74
N GLU A 596 21.11 -7.01 25.19
CA GLU A 596 20.02 -6.15 25.69
C GLU A 596 19.32 -5.46 24.50
N LEU A 597 18.01 -5.32 24.61
CA LEU A 597 17.19 -4.55 23.69
C LEU A 597 16.66 -3.30 24.39
N LYS A 598 16.65 -2.18 23.68
CA LYS A 598 16.05 -0.94 24.14
C LYS A 598 14.93 -0.52 23.20
N LEU A 599 13.71 -0.47 23.73
CA LEU A 599 12.54 0.01 23.01
C LEU A 599 12.13 1.37 23.58
N GLY A 600 11.81 2.34 22.72
CA GLY A 600 11.29 3.64 23.16
C GLY A 600 10.43 4.30 22.09
N ILE A 601 9.75 5.39 22.46
CA ILE A 601 8.93 6.16 21.51
C ILE A 601 9.80 7.21 20.82
N ASP A 602 9.67 7.32 19.50
CA ASP A 602 10.18 8.46 18.76
C ASP A 602 9.10 9.54 18.71
N TRP A 603 9.16 10.49 19.65
CA TRP A 603 8.20 11.59 19.70
C TRP A 603 8.26 12.51 18.48
N ARG A 604 9.42 12.65 17.82
CA ARG A 604 9.54 13.51 16.63
C ARG A 604 8.82 12.88 15.45
N ALA A 605 9.05 11.59 15.21
CA ALA A 605 8.34 10.85 14.17
C ALA A 605 6.84 10.73 14.48
N SER A 606 6.48 10.47 15.74
CA SER A 606 5.08 10.38 16.18
C SER A 606 4.32 11.70 16.03
N LEU A 607 4.93 12.83 16.41
CA LEU A 607 4.35 14.16 16.22
C LEU A 607 4.24 14.51 14.72
N GLY A 608 5.23 14.14 13.91
CA GLY A 608 5.17 14.28 12.45
C GLY A 608 4.00 13.50 11.85
N ARG A 609 3.72 12.28 12.34
CA ARG A 609 2.52 11.53 11.95
C ARG A 609 1.25 12.24 12.40
N ALA A 610 1.16 12.68 13.66
CA ALA A 610 0.00 13.42 14.15
C ALA A 610 -0.31 14.65 13.29
N ALA A 611 0.70 15.46 12.96
CA ALA A 611 0.53 16.62 12.09
C ALA A 611 -0.06 16.25 10.72
N SER A 612 0.40 15.15 10.11
CA SER A 612 -0.11 14.72 8.80
C SER A 612 -1.49 14.06 8.86
N ARG A 613 -1.98 13.62 10.03
CA ARG A 613 -3.33 13.05 10.19
C ARG A 613 -4.37 14.11 10.56
N TYR A 614 -3.95 15.15 11.30
CA TYR A 614 -4.86 16.17 11.84
C TYR A 614 -4.88 17.50 11.07
N TRP A 615 -4.15 17.63 9.95
CA TRP A 615 -4.10 18.89 9.19
C TRP A 615 -5.49 19.37 8.74
N SER A 616 -6.38 18.47 8.32
CA SER A 616 -7.74 18.80 7.93
C SER A 616 -8.61 19.13 9.15
N SER A 617 -8.46 18.37 10.25
CA SER A 617 -9.10 18.66 11.53
C SER A 617 -8.75 20.06 12.03
N LEU A 618 -7.49 20.48 11.88
CA LEU A 618 -7.02 21.80 12.25
C LEU A 618 -7.75 22.92 11.50
N GLY A 619 -8.01 22.72 10.20
CA GLY A 619 -8.84 23.64 9.41
C GLY A 619 -10.27 23.73 9.91
N VAL A 620 -10.90 22.60 10.22
CA VAL A 620 -12.27 22.55 10.77
C VAL A 620 -12.33 23.22 12.15
N TRP A 621 -11.33 22.99 13.00
CA TRP A 621 -11.25 23.63 14.32
C TRP A 621 -11.04 25.14 14.22
N ALA A 622 -10.27 25.62 13.24
CA ALA A 622 -10.12 27.06 12.99
C ALA A 622 -11.46 27.70 12.61
N VAL A 623 -12.28 27.05 11.78
CA VAL A 623 -13.66 27.50 11.49
C VAL A 623 -14.51 27.51 12.75
N GLY A 624 -14.38 26.50 13.62
CA GLY A 624 -15.05 26.47 14.92
C GLY A 624 -14.66 27.63 15.84
N VAL A 625 -13.37 27.96 15.91
CA VAL A 625 -12.86 29.12 16.68
C VAL A 625 -13.45 30.42 16.14
N VAL A 626 -13.46 30.61 14.81
CA VAL A 626 -14.10 31.79 14.20
C VAL A 626 -15.59 31.84 14.53
N GLY A 627 -16.29 30.70 14.50
CA GLY A 627 -17.70 30.61 14.88
C GLY A 627 -17.95 31.03 16.33
N LEU A 628 -17.10 30.61 17.27
CA LEU A 628 -17.17 31.02 18.67
C LEU A 628 -16.92 32.53 18.85
N ILE A 629 -15.94 33.09 18.12
CA ILE A 629 -15.65 34.52 18.13
C ILE A 629 -16.83 35.31 17.56
N MET A 630 -17.42 34.87 16.46
CA MET A 630 -18.59 35.53 15.85
C MET A 630 -19.85 35.41 16.70
N ALA A 631 -19.96 34.39 17.54
CA ALA A 631 -21.04 34.26 18.51
C ALA A 631 -20.90 35.23 19.69
N SER A 632 -19.69 35.74 19.95
CA SER A 632 -19.50 36.80 20.93
C SER A 632 -19.91 38.14 20.31
N GLU A 633 -20.85 38.86 20.93
CA GLU A 633 -21.53 40.07 20.40
C GLU A 633 -20.62 41.32 20.23
N PHE A 634 -19.34 41.13 19.91
CA PHE A 634 -18.36 42.20 19.74
C PHE A 634 -18.41 42.81 18.34
N LEU A 635 -18.27 44.14 18.29
CA LEU A 635 -18.14 44.90 17.05
C LEU A 635 -16.70 44.86 16.47
N ASP A 636 -15.67 44.65 17.30
CA ASP A 636 -14.26 44.56 16.87
C ASP A 636 -13.75 43.11 16.94
N PRO A 637 -13.42 42.49 15.78
CA PRO A 637 -12.85 41.14 15.73
C PRO A 637 -11.54 40.99 16.49
N THR A 638 -10.73 42.05 16.63
CA THR A 638 -9.44 41.99 17.34
C THR A 638 -9.65 41.82 18.84
N GLU A 639 -10.58 42.58 19.41
CA GLU A 639 -10.94 42.50 20.82
C GLU A 639 -11.59 41.16 21.16
N ALA A 640 -12.48 40.69 20.27
CA ALA A 640 -13.12 39.38 20.40
C ALA A 640 -12.08 38.24 20.40
N LEU A 641 -11.11 38.29 19.49
CA LEU A 641 -10.03 37.31 19.40
C LEU A 641 -9.09 37.36 20.61
N LEU A 642 -8.76 38.56 21.11
CA LEU A 642 -7.95 38.74 22.31
C LEU A 642 -8.65 38.18 23.57
N ARG A 643 -9.94 38.48 23.74
CA ARG A 643 -10.76 37.91 24.82
C ARG A 643 -10.81 36.40 24.72
N PHE A 644 -11.12 35.85 23.55
CA PHE A 644 -11.12 34.40 23.34
C PHE A 644 -9.81 33.75 23.76
N THR A 645 -8.66 34.31 23.35
CA THR A 645 -7.35 33.76 23.73
C THR A 645 -7.01 33.84 25.21
N THR A 646 -7.48 34.87 25.91
CA THR A 646 -7.08 35.13 27.29
C THR A 646 -8.04 34.53 28.32
N THR A 647 -9.35 34.50 28.02
CA THR A 647 -10.38 34.03 28.95
C THR A 647 -10.94 32.67 28.58
N GLU A 648 -11.37 32.47 27.34
CA GLU A 648 -12.13 31.26 26.95
C GLU A 648 -11.21 30.07 26.64
N LEU A 649 -10.11 30.33 25.93
CA LEU A 649 -9.17 29.30 25.47
C LEU A 649 -8.63 28.41 26.61
N PRO A 650 -8.19 28.93 27.78
CA PRO A 650 -7.70 28.08 28.87
C PRO A 650 -8.76 27.12 29.42
N TRP A 651 -9.99 27.62 29.64
CA TRP A 651 -11.11 26.79 30.13
C TRP A 651 -11.54 25.76 29.11
N LEU A 652 -11.63 26.16 27.83
CA LEU A 652 -11.97 25.25 26.74
C LEU A 652 -10.88 24.19 26.53
N ALA A 653 -9.61 24.56 26.64
CA ALA A 653 -8.49 23.60 26.57
C ALA A 653 -8.54 22.58 27.72
N LEU A 654 -8.87 23.01 28.93
CA LEU A 654 -9.04 22.10 30.08
C LEU A 654 -10.24 21.17 29.89
N LEU A 655 -11.38 21.71 29.44
CA LEU A 655 -12.57 20.92 29.15
C LEU A 655 -12.27 19.85 28.07
N ILE A 656 -11.63 20.25 26.98
CA ILE A 656 -11.28 19.35 25.88
C ILE A 656 -10.24 18.31 26.33
N MET A 657 -9.29 18.67 27.20
CA MET A 657 -8.36 17.70 27.79
C MET A 657 -9.12 16.60 28.55
N VAL A 658 -10.09 16.98 29.39
CA VAL A 658 -10.93 16.03 30.13
C VAL A 658 -11.76 15.18 29.18
N LEU A 659 -12.41 15.79 28.18
CA LEU A 659 -13.19 15.07 27.16
C LEU A 659 -12.33 14.09 26.35
N SER A 660 -11.04 14.38 26.16
CA SER A 660 -10.12 13.51 25.41
C SER A 660 -9.76 12.21 26.13
N VAL A 661 -9.93 12.17 27.46
CA VAL A 661 -9.72 10.95 28.28
C VAL A 661 -10.99 10.10 28.34
N ILE A 662 -12.16 10.67 28.04
CA ILE A 662 -13.42 9.93 27.98
C ILE A 662 -13.42 9.07 26.71
N PRO A 663 -13.83 7.79 26.79
CA PRO A 663 -13.88 6.88 25.63
C PRO A 663 -15.04 7.24 24.69
N LEU A 664 -14.92 8.37 24.02
CA LEU A 664 -15.84 8.84 23.00
C LEU A 664 -15.73 8.00 21.72
N PRO A 665 -16.78 7.91 20.91
CA PRO A 665 -16.72 7.23 19.61
C PRO A 665 -15.60 7.77 18.71
N SER A 666 -15.05 6.94 17.82
CA SER A 666 -13.92 7.33 16.95
C SER A 666 -14.22 8.51 16.02
N TYR A 667 -15.49 8.82 15.76
CA TYR A 667 -15.87 10.00 14.97
C TYR A 667 -15.90 11.31 15.76
N ALA A 668 -15.75 11.28 17.09
CA ALA A 668 -15.87 12.44 17.97
C ALA A 668 -14.49 13.05 18.29
N LEU A 669 -14.46 14.38 18.49
CA LEU A 669 -13.29 15.17 18.87
C LEU A 669 -12.09 15.01 17.91
N LEU A 670 -11.13 14.15 18.24
CA LEU A 670 -9.99 13.77 17.40
C LEU A 670 -9.95 12.26 17.07
N GLY A 671 -10.94 11.49 17.51
CA GLY A 671 -11.03 10.06 17.22
C GLY A 671 -9.99 9.19 17.93
N ASN A 672 -9.44 9.64 19.06
CA ASN A 672 -8.46 8.90 19.87
C ASN A 672 -9.10 7.90 20.88
N ALA A 673 -10.43 7.76 20.87
CA ALA A 673 -11.18 6.78 21.68
C ALA A 673 -10.87 6.78 23.20
N GLY A 674 -10.48 7.91 23.78
CA GLY A 674 -10.19 8.03 25.23
C GLY A 674 -8.77 7.61 25.65
N GLU A 675 -7.86 7.37 24.70
CA GLU A 675 -6.48 7.00 25.02
C GLU A 675 -5.72 8.17 25.65
N VAL A 676 -5.34 8.01 26.93
CA VAL A 676 -4.72 9.07 27.77
C VAL A 676 -3.45 9.65 27.14
N VAL A 677 -2.66 8.82 26.46
CA VAL A 677 -1.41 9.22 25.78
C VAL A 677 -1.66 10.29 24.72
N PHE A 678 -2.84 10.29 24.10
CA PHE A 678 -3.22 11.23 23.06
C PHE A 678 -4.07 12.40 23.58
N ALA A 679 -4.44 12.42 24.86
CA ALA A 679 -5.25 13.49 25.45
C ALA A 679 -4.68 14.90 25.22
N PRO A 680 -3.34 15.13 25.29
CA PRO A 680 -2.78 16.45 25.02
C PRO A 680 -2.91 16.96 23.57
N LEU A 681 -3.21 16.09 22.60
CA LEU A 681 -3.30 16.48 21.19
C LEU A 681 -4.48 17.40 20.90
N ALA A 682 -5.61 17.21 21.61
CA ALA A 682 -6.81 18.00 21.41
C ALA A 682 -6.65 19.46 21.85
N PRO A 683 -6.21 19.79 23.08
CA PRO A 683 -5.93 21.17 23.46
C PRO A 683 -4.80 21.80 22.62
N LEU A 684 -3.79 21.01 22.21
CA LEU A 684 -2.76 21.48 21.28
C LEU A 684 -3.38 21.88 19.92
N CYS A 685 -4.30 21.07 19.38
CA CYS A 685 -5.02 21.37 18.14
C CYS A 685 -5.85 22.66 18.27
N LEU A 686 -6.51 22.89 19.42
CA LEU A 686 -7.25 24.14 19.69
C LEU A 686 -6.31 25.35 19.70
N ALA A 687 -5.18 25.24 20.39
CA ALA A 687 -4.19 26.32 20.47
C ALA A 687 -3.62 26.64 19.08
N MET A 688 -3.27 25.62 18.30
CA MET A 688 -2.79 25.78 16.92
C MET A 688 -3.86 26.37 15.99
N ALA A 689 -5.12 25.93 16.10
CA ALA A 689 -6.23 26.48 15.32
C ALA A 689 -6.42 27.97 15.62
N THR A 690 -6.35 28.34 16.89
CA THR A 690 -6.44 29.74 17.34
C THR A 690 -5.27 30.58 16.82
N ALA A 691 -4.05 30.03 16.82
CA ALA A 691 -2.88 30.68 16.23
C ALA A 691 -3.04 30.90 14.71
N ILE A 692 -3.62 29.92 13.99
CA ILE A 692 -3.94 30.07 12.56
C ILE A 692 -4.95 31.20 12.35
N VAL A 693 -5.99 31.30 13.19
CA VAL A 693 -6.95 32.41 13.12
C VAL A 693 -6.27 33.75 13.34
N TRP A 694 -5.34 33.87 14.30
CA TRP A 694 -4.51 35.07 14.49
C TRP A 694 -3.68 35.43 13.26
N ILE A 695 -3.02 34.44 12.65
CA ILE A 695 -2.20 34.66 11.45
C ILE A 695 -3.09 35.12 10.28
N ILE A 696 -4.22 34.46 10.06
CA ILE A 696 -5.17 34.82 9.01
C ILE A 696 -5.71 36.24 9.25
N TRP A 697 -6.09 36.57 10.49
CA TRP A 697 -6.53 37.92 10.85
C TRP A 697 -5.44 38.97 10.58
N GLY A 698 -4.20 38.69 10.94
CA GLY A 698 -3.05 39.55 10.62
C GLY A 698 -2.87 39.78 9.13
N ILE A 699 -3.03 38.73 8.31
CA ILE A 699 -2.98 38.84 6.84
C ILE A 699 -4.15 39.69 6.33
N VAL A 700 -5.36 39.48 6.83
CA VAL A 700 -6.54 40.29 6.46
C VAL A 700 -6.31 41.76 6.80
N LEU A 701 -5.79 42.07 7.98
CA LEU A 701 -5.47 43.45 8.37
C LEU A 701 -4.41 44.08 7.45
N LEU A 702 -3.37 43.34 7.07
CA LEU A 702 -2.37 43.81 6.11
C LEU A 702 -2.98 44.08 4.73
N LEU A 703 -3.85 43.20 4.25
CA LEU A 703 -4.55 43.38 2.97
C LEU A 703 -5.49 44.59 3.00
N VAL A 704 -6.29 44.75 4.06
CA VAL A 704 -7.21 45.90 4.22
C VAL A 704 -6.43 47.21 4.29
N ARG A 705 -5.33 47.24 5.05
CA ARG A 705 -4.44 48.42 5.10
C ARG A 705 -3.82 48.70 3.72
N GLY A 706 -3.32 47.69 3.03
CA GLY A 706 -2.74 47.83 1.69
C GLY A 706 -3.75 48.36 0.66
N ILE A 707 -4.98 47.86 0.66
CA ILE A 707 -6.07 48.36 -0.18
C ILE A 707 -6.42 49.81 0.20
N GLY A 708 -6.42 50.13 1.49
CA GLY A 708 -6.63 51.49 2.00
C GLY A 708 -5.58 52.48 1.47
N GLU A 709 -4.30 52.12 1.54
CA GLU A 709 -3.21 52.95 1.00
C GLU A 709 -3.24 53.04 -0.53
N ALA A 710 -3.52 51.93 -1.23
CA ALA A 710 -3.69 51.95 -2.68
C ALA A 710 -4.86 52.83 -3.12
N ARG A 711 -5.97 52.82 -2.38
CA ARG A 711 -7.11 53.72 -2.60
C ARG A 711 -6.72 55.18 -2.40
N ARG A 712 -6.00 55.49 -1.31
CA ARG A 712 -5.49 56.86 -1.05
C ARG A 712 -4.56 57.33 -2.16
N PHE A 713 -3.65 56.46 -2.60
CA PHE A 713 -2.74 56.73 -3.71
C PHE A 713 -3.48 56.98 -5.02
N MET A 714 -4.46 56.15 -5.39
CA MET A 714 -5.28 56.36 -6.59
C MET A 714 -6.11 57.65 -6.52
N THR A 715 -6.70 57.99 -5.36
CA THR A 715 -7.40 59.27 -5.18
C THR A 715 -6.48 60.48 -5.23
N SER A 716 -5.19 60.33 -4.92
CA SER A 716 -4.20 61.41 -5.06
C SER A 716 -3.67 61.61 -6.49
N TYR A 717 -3.69 60.56 -7.33
CA TYR A 717 -3.19 60.60 -8.72
C TYR A 717 -4.29 60.86 -9.76
N PHE A 718 -5.54 60.48 -9.46
CA PHE A 718 -6.71 60.81 -10.26
C PHE A 718 -7.72 61.56 -9.38
N PRO A 719 -7.48 62.86 -9.09
CA PRO A 719 -8.52 63.70 -8.52
C PRO A 719 -9.68 63.73 -9.51
N SER A 720 -10.87 63.33 -9.05
CA SER A 720 -12.10 63.39 -9.83
C SER A 720 -12.56 64.83 -10.00
N ASP A 721 -11.84 65.62 -10.81
CA ASP A 721 -12.29 66.91 -11.32
C ASP A 721 -12.96 66.68 -12.68
N SER A 722 -14.21 66.21 -12.63
CA SER A 722 -15.30 66.52 -13.56
C SER A 722 -16.41 65.50 -13.38
N ILE A 723 -17.44 65.89 -12.62
CA ILE A 723 -18.85 65.90 -13.03
C ILE A 723 -19.59 66.68 -11.94
N THR A 724 -19.87 67.94 -12.25
CA THR A 724 -20.80 68.82 -11.56
C THR A 724 -22.25 68.36 -11.78
N GLN A 725 -23.04 68.13 -10.72
CA GLN A 725 -24.06 69.09 -10.24
C GLN A 725 -24.91 68.51 -9.07
N PRO A 726 -25.44 69.37 -8.18
CA PRO A 726 -26.24 69.00 -7.01
C PRO A 726 -27.75 69.14 -7.26
N TYR A 727 -28.61 68.35 -6.59
CA TYR A 727 -29.94 68.80 -6.13
C TYR A 727 -30.43 67.99 -4.94
N SER A 728 -31.14 68.71 -4.08
CA SER A 728 -31.64 68.44 -2.73
C SER A 728 -32.46 67.15 -2.56
N THR A 729 -32.52 66.61 -1.33
CA THR A 729 -33.64 66.85 -0.39
C THR A 729 -33.40 66.07 0.90
N THR A 730 -33.06 66.79 1.97
CA THR A 730 -33.21 66.32 3.35
C THR A 730 -34.65 66.58 3.77
N GLN A 731 -35.39 65.53 4.12
CA GLN A 731 -36.61 65.66 4.92
C GLN A 731 -36.52 64.78 6.16
N LYS A 732 -36.68 65.46 7.30
CA LYS A 732 -36.75 64.97 8.68
C LYS A 732 -37.67 63.76 8.83
N ILE A 733 -37.37 62.86 9.78
CA ILE A 733 -38.28 62.50 10.88
C ILE A 733 -37.44 62.07 12.09
N THR A 734 -37.82 62.65 13.23
CA THR A 734 -37.26 62.56 14.57
C THR A 734 -37.85 61.39 15.39
N ASN A 735 -37.04 60.90 16.34
CA ASN A 735 -37.36 60.19 17.60
C ASN A 735 -38.83 60.04 18.01
N VAL A 736 -39.23 58.82 18.42
CA VAL A 736 -40.03 58.55 19.64
C VAL A 736 -39.74 57.12 20.15
N SER A 737 -39.55 56.98 21.47
CA SER A 737 -39.88 55.80 22.31
C SER A 737 -40.36 56.34 23.67
N PRO A 738 -40.85 55.55 24.65
CA PRO A 738 -41.66 54.31 24.64
C PRO A 738 -42.88 54.41 25.60
N ALA A 739 -43.89 53.51 25.54
CA ALA A 739 -44.79 53.22 26.68
C ALA A 739 -45.68 51.96 26.47
N GLU A 740 -45.48 50.98 27.36
CA GLU A 740 -46.46 50.28 28.22
C GLU A 740 -47.76 49.59 27.71
N LEU A 741 -47.78 48.27 28.00
CA LEU A 741 -48.76 47.47 28.77
C LEU A 741 -50.16 47.08 28.21
N VAL A 742 -50.42 45.75 28.34
CA VAL A 742 -51.63 45.08 28.90
C VAL A 742 -52.64 44.39 27.94
N ARG A 743 -52.47 43.05 27.90
CA ARG A 743 -53.45 41.95 28.15
C ARG A 743 -54.36 41.37 27.06
N PRO A 744 -54.83 40.11 27.25
CA PRO A 744 -55.11 39.12 26.20
C PRO A 744 -56.59 38.69 26.11
N ALA A 745 -56.94 38.00 25.02
CA ALA A 745 -58.08 37.09 24.86
C ALA A 745 -58.06 36.58 23.40
N ALA A 746 -58.54 35.42 22.97
CA ALA A 746 -58.97 34.16 23.56
C ALA A 746 -59.12 33.20 22.36
N SER A 747 -59.00 31.89 22.59
CA SER A 747 -59.34 30.84 21.61
C SER A 747 -60.83 30.88 21.21
N PRO A 748 -61.22 30.20 20.12
CA PRO A 748 -61.74 28.84 20.34
C PRO A 748 -61.26 27.79 19.32
N ARG A 749 -61.16 26.55 19.83
CA ARG A 749 -61.15 25.28 19.09
C ARG A 749 -62.46 25.09 18.31
N VAL A 750 -62.41 24.51 17.11
CA VAL A 750 -63.28 23.39 16.70
C VAL A 750 -62.51 22.46 15.72
N GLU A 751 -62.51 21.19 16.10
CA GLU A 751 -62.44 19.90 15.39
C GLU A 751 -62.60 19.89 13.85
N SER A 752 -61.66 19.27 13.13
CA SER A 752 -61.67 17.90 12.58
C SER A 752 -62.63 17.70 11.39
N ASP A 753 -62.09 17.48 10.19
CA ASP A 753 -62.11 16.14 9.59
C ASP A 753 -61.41 16.08 8.22
N ALA A 754 -60.93 14.88 7.92
CA ALA A 754 -60.18 14.52 6.75
C ALA A 754 -61.01 14.58 5.45
N THR A 755 -60.36 14.90 4.33
CA THR A 755 -60.48 14.17 3.05
C THR A 755 -59.52 14.76 2.01
N SER A 756 -58.52 13.98 1.61
CA SER A 756 -57.55 14.31 0.56
C SER A 756 -57.95 13.61 -0.74
N ARG A 757 -58.29 14.39 -1.78
CA ARG A 757 -58.30 13.98 -3.19
C ARG A 757 -58.12 15.21 -4.08
N ARG A 758 -57.13 15.11 -5.00
CA ARG A 758 -56.95 15.89 -6.25
C ARG A 758 -56.71 17.39 -6.03
N THR A 759 -55.83 18.10 -6.74
CA THR A 759 -55.51 18.11 -8.17
C THR A 759 -54.28 19.00 -8.39
N ASP A 760 -53.55 18.73 -9.47
CA ASP A 760 -52.55 19.60 -10.08
C ASP A 760 -53.05 21.03 -10.29
N HIS A 761 -52.23 22.02 -9.91
CA HIS A 761 -52.18 23.30 -10.62
C HIS A 761 -50.78 23.92 -10.59
N GLN A 762 -50.23 24.09 -11.79
CA GLN A 762 -49.11 24.96 -12.11
C GLN A 762 -49.43 26.39 -11.70
N GLN A 763 -48.55 27.00 -10.90
CA GLN A 763 -48.40 28.45 -10.87
C GLN A 763 -46.92 28.82 -10.89
N THR A 764 -46.51 29.37 -12.02
CA THR A 764 -45.36 30.25 -12.20
C THR A 764 -45.46 31.45 -11.25
N ILE A 765 -44.45 31.65 -10.40
CA ILE A 765 -44.20 32.92 -9.72
C ILE A 765 -42.71 33.27 -9.88
N ASN A 766 -42.46 34.32 -10.65
CA ASN A 766 -41.23 35.12 -10.59
C ASN A 766 -41.32 36.05 -9.37
N ILE A 767 -40.42 35.94 -8.40
CA ILE A 767 -39.95 37.07 -7.58
C ILE A 767 -38.47 36.84 -7.23
N CYS A 768 -37.61 37.73 -7.71
CA CYS A 768 -36.29 37.98 -7.16
C CYS A 768 -36.40 38.52 -5.73
N SER A 769 -35.62 37.99 -4.79
CA SER A 769 -35.07 38.83 -3.73
C SER A 769 -33.67 38.35 -3.30
N SER A 770 -32.80 39.34 -3.29
CA SER A 770 -31.40 39.36 -2.91
C SER A 770 -31.16 38.94 -1.45
N SER A 771 -30.18 38.06 -1.22
CA SER A 771 -29.16 38.15 -0.15
C SER A 771 -28.42 36.82 0.03
N SER A 772 -27.25 36.64 -0.59
CA SER A 772 -26.19 35.72 -0.11
C SER A 772 -24.94 35.66 -1.01
N THR A 773 -24.70 36.64 -1.87
CA THR A 773 -23.56 36.61 -2.82
C THR A 773 -22.18 36.87 -2.22
N ASN A 774 -22.07 37.16 -0.91
CA ASN A 774 -20.77 37.44 -0.27
C ASN A 774 -20.18 36.27 0.54
N ALA A 775 -20.95 35.21 0.78
CA ALA A 775 -20.45 34.02 1.50
C ALA A 775 -19.76 33.01 0.56
N CYS A 776 -20.23 32.88 -0.68
CA CYS A 776 -19.67 31.92 -1.64
C CYS A 776 -18.32 32.37 -2.23
N THR A 777 -18.10 33.67 -2.39
CA THR A 777 -16.84 34.24 -2.90
C THR A 777 -15.70 34.13 -1.90
N SER A 778 -16.00 34.16 -0.59
CA SER A 778 -14.99 34.02 0.48
C SER A 778 -14.47 32.59 0.61
N ILE A 779 -15.30 31.58 0.30
CA ILE A 779 -14.91 30.16 0.31
C ILE A 779 -14.11 29.79 -0.96
N ALA A 780 -14.43 30.39 -2.10
CA ALA A 780 -13.67 30.22 -3.35
C ALA A 780 -12.27 30.86 -3.30
N LEU A 781 -12.12 31.98 -2.58
CA LEU A 781 -10.81 32.63 -2.39
C LEU A 781 -9.90 31.84 -1.44
N LEU A 782 -10.45 31.24 -0.37
CA LEU A 782 -9.67 30.38 0.55
C LEU A 782 -9.14 29.11 -0.13
N THR A 783 -9.91 28.51 -1.04
CA THR A 783 -9.47 27.33 -1.80
C THR A 783 -8.40 27.68 -2.83
N SER A 784 -8.43 28.87 -3.43
CA SER A 784 -7.40 29.34 -4.37
C SER A 784 -6.06 29.73 -3.68
N ALA A 785 -6.10 30.29 -2.47
CA ALA A 785 -4.90 30.71 -1.73
C ALA A 785 -4.12 29.54 -1.10
N ILE A 786 -4.80 28.43 -0.78
CA ILE A 786 -4.17 27.23 -0.24
C ILE A 786 -3.41 26.45 -1.34
N CYS A 787 -3.79 26.58 -2.61
CA CYS A 787 -3.07 25.95 -3.72
C CYS A 787 -1.76 26.68 -4.14
N SER A 788 -1.48 27.90 -3.67
CA SER A 788 -0.30 28.67 -4.11
C SER A 788 0.90 28.66 -3.16
N LEU A 789 0.84 27.93 -2.04
CA LEU A 789 1.96 27.83 -1.09
C LEU A 789 2.85 26.60 -1.39
N ARG A 790 3.76 26.75 -2.35
CA ARG A 790 4.94 25.86 -2.45
C ARG A 790 5.91 26.19 -1.30
N PRO A 791 6.37 25.22 -0.50
CA PRO A 791 7.47 25.48 0.42
C PRO A 791 8.79 25.64 -0.36
N ARG A 792 9.46 26.80 -0.17
CA ARG A 792 10.87 26.98 -0.54
C ARG A 792 11.70 25.97 0.26
N ARG A 793 12.37 25.05 -0.45
CA ARG A 793 13.33 24.09 0.12
C ARG A 793 14.55 24.83 0.65
N LEU A 794 14.86 24.64 1.93
CA LEU A 794 16.20 24.82 2.49
C LEU A 794 17.06 23.60 2.13
N GLY A 795 18.30 23.87 1.73
CA GLY A 795 19.16 22.94 1.00
C GLY A 795 19.71 21.77 1.81
N ALA A 796 19.84 20.62 1.14
CA ALA A 796 20.79 19.57 1.46
C ALA A 796 21.34 18.99 0.14
N ASN A 797 22.65 18.81 0.12
CA ASN A 797 23.53 18.55 -1.03
C ASN A 797 23.05 17.49 -2.04
N ARG A 798 22.88 17.89 -3.31
CA ARG A 798 22.95 16.99 -4.47
C ARG A 798 24.29 17.20 -5.17
N ARG A 799 25.18 16.20 -5.12
CA ARG A 799 26.33 16.14 -6.01
C ARG A 799 25.88 15.68 -7.40
N HIS A 800 26.50 16.27 -8.40
CA HIS A 800 26.25 16.14 -9.83
C HIS A 800 26.35 14.70 -10.36
N CYS A 801 25.48 14.36 -11.30
CA CYS A 801 25.86 13.58 -12.47
C CYS A 801 25.53 14.44 -13.70
N ARG A 802 26.57 14.92 -14.38
CA ARG A 802 26.49 15.52 -15.72
C ARG A 802 26.24 14.41 -16.73
N ALA A 803 25.30 14.63 -17.63
CA ALA A 803 25.34 14.09 -18.99
C ALA A 803 24.90 15.23 -19.91
N ASP A 804 25.75 15.54 -20.88
CA ASP A 804 25.70 16.70 -21.77
C ASP A 804 24.56 16.63 -22.81
N GLY A 805 24.01 17.81 -23.14
CA GLY A 805 23.62 18.19 -24.51
C GLY A 805 22.22 17.79 -25.03
N PRO A 806 21.35 18.76 -25.37
CA PRO A 806 20.03 18.51 -25.98
C PRO A 806 20.05 18.66 -27.52
N PHE A 807 19.19 17.92 -28.22
CA PHE A 807 18.71 18.28 -29.56
C PHE A 807 17.17 18.21 -29.60
N PRO A 808 16.47 19.29 -30.00
CA PRO A 808 15.01 19.37 -30.00
C PRO A 808 14.46 19.11 -31.41
N TRP A 809 13.26 18.56 -31.56
CA TRP A 809 12.32 18.97 -32.62
C TRP A 809 10.89 18.63 -32.21
N GLY A 810 10.03 19.65 -32.25
CA GLY A 810 8.60 19.56 -31.99
C GLY A 810 7.76 19.48 -33.26
N SER A 811 6.46 19.24 -33.02
CA SER A 811 5.26 19.65 -33.79
C SER A 811 5.07 19.20 -35.25
N ARG A 812 3.98 18.46 -35.47
CA ARG A 812 3.16 18.36 -36.71
C ARG A 812 2.49 19.72 -37.06
N PRO A 813 1.68 19.93 -38.14
CA PRO A 813 1.20 19.06 -39.26
C PRO A 813 1.15 19.73 -40.68
N SER A 814 0.55 19.01 -41.67
CA SER A 814 -0.06 19.46 -42.97
C SER A 814 0.91 19.69 -44.15
N SER A 815 0.60 19.48 -45.45
CA SER A 815 -0.54 18.96 -46.23
C SER A 815 -0.10 18.84 -47.71
N HIS A 816 -0.71 17.88 -48.45
CA HIS A 816 -1.04 17.85 -49.89
C HIS A 816 -0.04 18.08 -51.06
N HIS A 817 -0.32 17.30 -52.12
CA HIS A 817 -0.02 17.42 -53.56
C HIS A 817 1.33 16.85 -54.05
N LEU A 818 1.46 16.19 -55.22
CA LEU A 818 0.60 15.49 -56.19
C LEU A 818 1.60 14.98 -57.28
N LEU A 819 1.27 13.88 -57.99
CA LEU A 819 1.79 13.47 -59.33
C LEU A 819 3.20 12.83 -59.34
N HIS A 820 3.48 11.75 -60.07
CA HIS A 820 2.79 11.10 -61.19
C HIS A 820 3.47 9.73 -61.47
N LEU A 821 2.66 8.74 -61.92
CA LEU A 821 2.93 7.74 -62.99
C LEU A 821 4.14 6.79 -62.84
N ARG A 822 4.12 5.51 -63.24
CA ARG A 822 3.15 4.50 -63.72
C ARG A 822 4.01 3.28 -64.09
N SER A 823 3.37 2.11 -64.16
CA SER A 823 3.83 0.85 -64.79
C SER A 823 4.93 0.10 -64.03
N GLY A 824 4.91 -1.22 -63.87
CA GLY A 824 4.07 -2.33 -64.36
C GLY A 824 4.80 -3.61 -63.91
N ILE A 825 4.11 -4.64 -63.40
CA ILE A 825 3.77 -5.89 -64.14
C ILE A 825 5.07 -6.58 -64.65
N ASP A 826 5.51 -7.77 -64.28
CA ASP A 826 4.95 -9.04 -63.75
C ASP A 826 6.10 -9.77 -63.00
N ARG A 827 5.92 -10.53 -61.90
CA ARG A 827 5.24 -11.82 -61.68
C ARG A 827 5.99 -13.06 -62.20
N TYR A 828 5.96 -14.10 -61.35
CA TYR A 828 6.40 -15.51 -61.50
C TYR A 828 7.89 -15.82 -61.32
N HIS A 829 8.31 -16.95 -60.75
CA HIS A 829 7.80 -17.89 -59.75
C HIS A 829 8.93 -18.94 -59.59
N ASN A 830 8.96 -19.58 -58.42
CA ASN A 830 9.37 -20.97 -58.23
C ASN A 830 10.84 -21.41 -58.30
N ASN A 831 11.24 -21.85 -57.11
CA ASN A 831 11.59 -23.24 -56.79
C ASN A 831 13.06 -23.65 -56.82
N SER A 832 13.48 -23.98 -55.60
CA SER A 832 14.01 -25.28 -55.21
C SER A 832 15.43 -25.61 -55.66
N ARG A 833 16.31 -25.76 -54.67
CA ARG A 833 16.85 -27.06 -54.22
C ARG A 833 18.15 -26.81 -53.46
N ASP A 834 18.09 -27.03 -52.15
CA ASP A 834 19.16 -27.73 -51.41
C ASP A 834 19.27 -29.16 -52.00
N PRO A 835 20.36 -29.94 -51.82
CA PRO A 835 21.09 -30.06 -50.54
C PRO A 835 22.60 -30.41 -50.66
N GLU A 836 23.15 -30.86 -49.53
CA GLU A 836 24.37 -31.68 -49.36
C GLU A 836 25.72 -30.96 -49.36
N THR A 837 26.73 -31.35 -48.58
CA THR A 837 26.95 -31.92 -47.22
C THR A 837 28.49 -32.01 -47.10
N ASP A 838 28.96 -32.25 -45.88
CA ASP A 838 30.25 -32.86 -45.54
C ASP A 838 31.54 -32.02 -45.50
N ASP A 839 31.94 -31.82 -44.24
CA ASP A 839 33.17 -32.34 -43.64
C ASP A 839 34.54 -31.88 -44.16
N GLY A 840 35.24 -31.18 -43.27
CA GLY A 840 36.33 -31.88 -42.58
C GLY A 840 37.74 -31.27 -42.63
N VAL A 841 38.17 -30.82 -41.43
CA VAL A 841 39.42 -31.23 -40.76
C VAL A 841 40.79 -30.62 -41.18
N HIS A 842 41.38 -29.93 -40.17
CA HIS A 842 42.80 -29.73 -39.78
C HIS A 842 43.85 -29.00 -40.66
N GLY A 843 44.55 -28.04 -40.02
CA GLY A 843 46.02 -28.09 -39.92
C GLY A 843 46.84 -26.80 -40.14
N LEU A 844 47.22 -26.15 -39.03
CA LEU A 844 48.51 -25.47 -38.70
C LEU A 844 49.38 -24.77 -39.80
N TYR A 845 49.78 -23.51 -39.55
CA TYR A 845 51.15 -23.11 -39.13
C TYR A 845 51.39 -21.58 -39.10
N THR A 846 52.13 -21.10 -38.07
CA THR A 846 53.07 -19.94 -38.02
C THR A 846 52.53 -18.50 -38.21
N THR A 847 52.96 -17.41 -37.57
CA THR A 847 54.12 -17.04 -36.71
C THR A 847 53.88 -15.63 -36.11
N VAL A 848 54.46 -15.36 -34.93
CA VAL A 848 54.57 -14.05 -34.23
C VAL A 848 55.61 -13.15 -34.94
N PRO A 849 55.73 -11.81 -34.70
CA PRO A 849 56.35 -11.28 -33.48
C PRO A 849 55.76 -9.97 -32.90
N SER A 850 56.09 -9.83 -31.63
CA SER A 850 55.95 -8.72 -30.66
C SER A 850 56.62 -7.37 -31.03
N LEU A 851 56.13 -6.29 -30.41
CA LEU A 851 56.97 -5.15 -30.01
C LEU A 851 56.44 -4.45 -28.74
N ARG A 852 57.28 -4.43 -27.69
CA ARG A 852 57.21 -3.56 -26.50
C ARG A 852 58.05 -2.32 -26.75
N PHE A 853 57.67 -1.16 -26.19
CA PHE A 853 58.63 -0.22 -25.59
C PHE A 853 58.03 0.50 -24.38
N ARG A 854 58.93 0.87 -23.47
CA ARG A 854 58.82 1.39 -22.11
C ARG A 854 59.49 2.78 -22.07
N ILE A 855 59.20 3.63 -21.08
CA ILE A 855 60.01 4.72 -20.44
C ILE A 855 59.06 5.88 -20.03
N ARG A 856 59.21 6.71 -18.99
CA ARG A 856 59.80 6.73 -17.62
C ARG A 856 59.55 8.17 -17.08
N SER A 857 59.15 8.30 -15.80
CA SER A 857 59.35 9.40 -14.82
C SER A 857 59.51 10.88 -15.21
N GLY A 858 58.89 11.78 -14.42
CA GLY A 858 59.63 12.90 -13.81
C GLY A 858 58.97 14.30 -13.69
N THR A 859 58.69 14.68 -12.43
CA THR A 859 58.91 16.01 -11.79
C THR A 859 58.00 17.23 -11.99
N SER A 860 57.85 17.90 -10.83
CA SER A 860 57.05 19.03 -10.36
C SER A 860 57.49 20.42 -10.78
N VAL A 861 56.55 21.39 -10.79
CA VAL A 861 56.82 22.83 -10.53
C VAL A 861 55.73 23.42 -9.61
N PHE A 862 56.22 24.19 -8.63
CA PHE A 862 55.54 24.89 -7.52
C PHE A 862 55.27 26.37 -7.87
N LEU A 863 54.25 26.99 -7.26
CA LEU A 863 54.09 28.42 -6.86
C LEU A 863 52.75 28.52 -6.07
N ARG A 864 52.67 28.57 -4.72
CA ARG A 864 53.02 29.61 -3.68
C ARG A 864 52.31 30.95 -3.93
N GLY A 865 51.57 31.62 -3.02
CA GLY A 865 51.06 31.44 -1.64
C GLY A 865 49.78 32.32 -1.48
N LEU A 866 49.17 32.66 -0.34
CA LEU A 866 49.61 32.92 1.04
C LEU A 866 48.36 33.05 1.98
N TYR A 867 48.52 32.59 3.24
CA TYR A 867 48.05 33.16 4.55
C TYR A 867 46.55 33.17 4.93
N ASP A 868 46.10 32.92 6.18
CA ASP A 868 46.68 32.60 7.51
C ASP A 868 45.53 32.04 8.40
N GLY A 869 45.67 30.98 9.22
CA GLY A 869 45.95 31.01 10.68
C GLY A 869 44.64 30.84 11.49
N GLN A 870 44.42 30.01 12.51
CA GLN A 870 45.14 29.38 13.64
C GLN A 870 44.18 28.28 14.22
N SER A 871 44.50 27.29 15.07
CA SER A 871 45.71 26.68 15.66
C SER A 871 45.26 25.49 16.54
N ARG A 872 46.07 24.40 16.57
CA ARG A 872 46.57 23.63 17.75
C ARG A 872 45.58 22.91 18.69
N ASP A 873 45.81 21.71 19.25
CA ASP A 873 46.95 20.80 19.53
C ASP A 873 46.39 19.34 19.49
N GLY A 874 47.09 18.20 19.38
CA GLY A 874 48.50 17.82 19.44
C GLY A 874 48.63 16.36 19.94
N ILE A 875 49.32 15.52 19.13
CA ILE A 875 50.28 14.43 19.50
C ILE A 875 49.75 13.03 19.94
N ASP A 876 49.73 12.13 18.95
CA ASP A 876 50.51 10.87 18.71
C ASP A 876 51.03 9.89 19.80
N VAL A 877 51.15 8.63 19.30
CA VAL A 877 52.00 7.46 19.68
C VAL A 877 51.40 6.54 20.76
N VAL A 878 51.04 5.26 20.53
CA VAL A 878 51.63 4.12 19.79
C VAL A 878 50.59 3.38 18.95
#